data_AF-A0A355U1G5-F1
#
_entry.id   AF-A0A355U1G5-F1
#
_cell.length_a   1.000
_cell.length_b   1.000
_cell.length_c   1.000
_cell.angle_alpha   90.00
_cell.angle_beta   90.00
_cell.angle_gamma   90.00
#
_symmetry.space_group_name_H-M   'P 1'
#
loop_
_entity.id
_entity.type
_entity.pdbx_description
1 polymer ?
#
loop_
_entity_poly.entity_id
_entity_poly.type
_entity_poly.pdbx_seq_one_letter_code
_entity_poly.pdbx_strand_id
1 'polypeptide(L)'
;ILIMQAIDQRLGGTLAVLKPTEQNLSYAFLGDYPELAYSCRNIANALVNKGVLILTPIAEGKKVYGAAVLAGDSAKIDKYKQEIRENTKTTAKLVQEGPQLANALTLTPALKLRFSKSDNEELLIVTLNDFAKTMDQLKHKDSSWHFLAVLALAKNEDEAQIFRSRIKETIRNEEYKNITIIDALSTPLGVEAYEHYVDFSAMSLYYQHNNGQQSKENAKKAKDVLERDWRDRIREGQFTIYTYANQEGERVDGANAVHVILQTIVLNKFRYISDFTKGLTETQLKLTQAKTVSRIGMADTDVKGLISGCEKSILGKYWTKKEYWNIPEYADDSIVRIKKAVDGLIEKSFKESGKIAIGEIYSFLESEFGFSPCNVSAFICGFVLKEYKSDPYRFMNSEGHSEAMTPDKLSEMIGNCIGKGNVKPSYIISLTEEEKAFYDLTVQAWGVPENQCSSPNQAGSFVLSKMRELEFPVWTLEEVDTTGVYDVVKLYMKLVQSRGDDAHDIANKIGREFIQSPNTLNKLKDLITLDNCRKGMKMFLDEFDSGKIWDVARDIGATNNVLNDIKKLFSVKYASLWENSTGEDEIKRLIVEYEVVKHTNHLLNRAAHSKDEAFKAWRETLKFIGFSCEAAKAKRPILAQFFTQLFKIANYEEILPENMKVFLDEMIAHSVEIGDIVGNSVSIFSEIYAPYLEGLTDAEKEEVKNSITSDMFTSSATQSNATVKAVADDFRKNQIKSQLMNFWKSKTGTKNPRDWSEKNETPILICVALADYTNAKKAFEVMNGYYQSESEIKNAFAYIQNASFFDSIADSVYRDEQFKKCILKDYAILLQDLSYVREKLKETGVDTYSWADNPQISQKVEQLASAEYNAGGSDQVLNIINAMNNIDLKDWLSEIVKKDMGLGVKIIKNKRK
;
A
#
# COMPACT_ATOMS: atom_id res chain seq x y z
N ILE A 1 -86.93 -0.56 -22.93
CA ILE A 1 -85.52 -0.10 -22.95
C ILE A 1 -85.04 0.24 -21.54
N LEU A 2 -85.50 1.33 -20.89
CA LEU A 2 -85.03 1.71 -19.54
C LEU A 2 -85.15 0.59 -18.49
N ILE A 3 -86.27 -0.13 -18.48
CA ILE A 3 -86.48 -1.28 -17.57
C ILE A 3 -85.48 -2.40 -17.86
N MET A 4 -85.34 -2.79 -19.13
CA MET A 4 -84.37 -3.81 -19.56
C MET A 4 -82.93 -3.40 -19.19
N GLN A 5 -82.57 -2.14 -19.43
CA GLN A 5 -81.26 -1.58 -19.06
C GLN A 5 -81.02 -1.61 -17.55
N ALA A 6 -82.01 -1.21 -16.74
CA ALA A 6 -81.90 -1.22 -15.28
C ALA A 6 -81.75 -2.64 -14.71
N ILE A 7 -82.48 -3.60 -15.28
CA ILE A 7 -82.38 -5.01 -14.88
C ILE A 7 -81.03 -5.61 -15.32
N ASP A 8 -80.60 -5.37 -16.56
CA ASP A 8 -79.31 -5.83 -17.07
C ASP A 8 -78.14 -5.29 -16.23
N GLN A 9 -78.18 -4.00 -15.87
CA GLN A 9 -77.20 -3.38 -14.97
C GLN A 9 -77.21 -4.00 -13.56
N ARG A 10 -78.40 -4.23 -12.98
CA ARG A 10 -78.53 -4.82 -11.64
C ARG A 10 -78.03 -6.27 -11.59
N LEU A 11 -78.12 -7.00 -12.71
CA LEU A 11 -77.67 -8.39 -12.84
C LEU A 11 -76.25 -8.51 -13.43
N GLY A 12 -75.52 -7.39 -13.54
CA GLY A 12 -74.13 -7.38 -14.01
C GLY A 12 -73.93 -7.78 -15.46
N GLY A 13 -74.95 -7.63 -16.33
CA GLY A 13 -74.84 -7.88 -17.77
C GLY A 13 -74.75 -9.35 -18.18
N THR A 14 -75.09 -10.28 -17.27
CA THR A 14 -74.91 -11.73 -17.42
C THR A 14 -75.97 -12.43 -18.30
N LEU A 15 -77.18 -11.86 -18.40
CA LEU A 15 -78.30 -12.45 -19.14
C LEU A 15 -78.49 -11.77 -20.50
N ALA A 16 -78.04 -12.44 -21.57
CA ALA A 16 -78.09 -11.89 -22.93
C ALA A 16 -79.50 -11.49 -23.41
N VAL A 17 -80.56 -12.18 -22.94
CA VAL A 17 -81.96 -11.90 -23.33
C VAL A 17 -82.49 -10.58 -22.77
N LEU A 18 -81.92 -10.10 -21.66
CA LEU A 18 -82.35 -8.86 -20.99
C LEU A 18 -81.62 -7.62 -21.51
N LYS A 19 -80.59 -7.80 -22.35
CA LYS A 19 -79.93 -6.68 -23.02
C LYS A 19 -80.90 -6.04 -24.01
N PRO A 20 -81.07 -4.71 -23.99
CA PRO A 20 -82.00 -4.01 -24.89
C PRO A 20 -81.41 -3.93 -26.30
N THR A 21 -81.22 -5.06 -26.98
CA THR A 21 -80.88 -5.12 -28.40
C THR A 21 -82.12 -4.93 -29.26
N GLU A 22 -81.95 -4.57 -30.53
CA GLU A 22 -83.07 -4.47 -31.49
C GLU A 22 -83.88 -5.78 -31.57
N GLN A 23 -83.18 -6.92 -31.53
CA GLN A 23 -83.79 -8.24 -31.53
C GLN A 23 -84.57 -8.53 -30.24
N ASN A 24 -83.97 -8.30 -29.06
CA ASN A 24 -84.62 -8.58 -27.77
C ASN A 24 -85.79 -7.62 -27.51
N LEU A 25 -85.71 -6.38 -27.99
CA LEU A 25 -86.82 -5.44 -27.93
C LEU A 25 -88.01 -5.93 -28.75
N SER A 26 -87.80 -6.52 -29.92
CA SER A 26 -88.88 -7.16 -30.66
C SER A 26 -89.42 -8.38 -29.95
N TYR A 27 -88.55 -9.18 -29.33
CA TYR A 27 -88.98 -10.36 -28.57
C TYR A 27 -89.93 -10.02 -27.42
N ALA A 28 -89.78 -8.86 -26.79
CA ALA A 28 -90.70 -8.39 -25.75
C ALA A 28 -92.15 -8.18 -26.24
N PHE A 29 -92.38 -8.05 -27.55
CA PHE A 29 -93.72 -7.85 -28.14
C PHE A 29 -94.14 -8.98 -29.10
N LEU A 30 -93.28 -9.98 -29.32
CA LEU A 30 -93.58 -11.14 -30.15
C LEU A 30 -94.51 -12.09 -29.39
N GLY A 31 -95.76 -12.18 -29.84
CA GLY A 31 -96.81 -12.95 -29.21
C GLY A 31 -98.12 -12.17 -29.24
N ASP A 32 -98.32 -11.31 -28.25
CA ASP A 32 -99.59 -10.58 -28.04
C ASP A 32 -99.82 -9.45 -29.05
N TYR A 33 -98.76 -8.83 -29.59
CA TYR A 33 -98.87 -7.67 -30.50
C TYR A 33 -97.80 -7.67 -31.61
N PRO A 34 -97.96 -8.50 -32.67
CA PRO A 34 -96.95 -8.69 -33.72
C PRO A 34 -96.55 -7.40 -34.46
N GLU A 35 -97.48 -6.47 -34.63
CA GLU A 35 -97.27 -5.15 -35.26
C GLU A 35 -96.38 -4.21 -34.43
N LEU A 36 -96.37 -4.37 -33.10
CA LEU A 36 -95.50 -3.62 -32.20
C LEU A 36 -94.06 -4.16 -32.22
N ALA A 37 -93.85 -5.42 -32.57
CA ALA A 37 -92.51 -6.02 -32.66
C ALA A 37 -91.64 -5.36 -33.76
N TYR A 38 -92.26 -4.82 -34.82
CA TYR A 38 -91.56 -4.05 -35.86
C TYR A 38 -91.53 -2.54 -35.53
N SER A 39 -92.66 -1.99 -35.09
CA SER A 39 -92.79 -0.56 -34.80
C SER A 39 -91.88 -0.09 -33.66
N CYS A 40 -91.62 -0.95 -32.65
CA CYS A 40 -90.74 -0.62 -31.53
C CYS A 40 -89.29 -0.34 -31.97
N ARG A 41 -88.79 -1.02 -33.02
CA ARG A 41 -87.46 -0.80 -33.59
C ARG A 41 -87.35 0.58 -34.22
N ASN A 42 -88.34 0.95 -35.03
CA ASN A 42 -88.40 2.25 -35.69
C ASN A 42 -88.50 3.40 -34.68
N ILE A 43 -89.28 3.22 -33.61
CA ILE A 43 -89.38 4.19 -32.52
C ILE A 43 -88.04 4.31 -31.78
N ALA A 44 -87.40 3.19 -31.43
CA ALA A 44 -86.09 3.19 -30.77
C ALA A 44 -85.03 3.89 -31.62
N ASN A 45 -84.96 3.59 -32.93
CA ASN A 45 -84.06 4.25 -33.87
C ASN A 45 -84.36 5.75 -34.04
N ALA A 46 -85.64 6.14 -34.08
CA ALA A 46 -86.02 7.56 -34.11
C ALA A 46 -85.59 8.29 -32.83
N LEU A 47 -85.64 7.62 -31.67
CA LEU A 47 -85.14 8.17 -30.40
C LEU A 47 -83.61 8.27 -30.35
N VAL A 48 -82.89 7.35 -31.02
CA VAL A 48 -81.43 7.48 -31.23
C VAL A 48 -81.11 8.70 -32.08
N ASN A 49 -81.83 8.91 -33.18
CA ASN A 49 -81.65 10.08 -34.04
C ASN A 49 -81.98 11.40 -33.34
N LYS A 50 -82.90 11.38 -32.37
CA LYS A 50 -83.24 12.53 -31.52
C LYS A 50 -82.27 12.72 -30.34
N GLY A 51 -81.25 11.88 -30.20
CA GLY A 51 -80.26 11.96 -29.11
C GLY A 51 -80.80 11.59 -27.73
N VAL A 52 -81.97 10.93 -27.66
CA VAL A 52 -82.60 10.47 -26.41
C VAL A 52 -82.04 9.12 -25.99
N LEU A 53 -81.67 8.29 -26.97
CA LEU A 53 -81.02 7.00 -26.77
C LEU A 53 -79.65 7.00 -27.47
N ILE A 54 -78.72 6.19 -26.96
CA ILE A 54 -77.46 5.88 -27.61
C ILE A 54 -77.40 4.39 -27.96
N LEU A 55 -76.62 4.05 -28.99
CA LEU A 55 -76.30 2.66 -29.33
C LEU A 55 -74.89 2.34 -28.89
N THR A 56 -74.77 1.38 -27.98
CA THR A 56 -73.47 0.88 -27.52
C THR A 56 -73.20 -0.48 -28.18
N PRO A 57 -72.02 -0.68 -28.79
CA PRO A 57 -71.66 -1.98 -29.33
C PRO A 57 -71.45 -3.01 -28.22
N ILE A 58 -71.90 -4.23 -28.46
CA ILE A 58 -71.63 -5.41 -27.63
C ILE A 58 -71.03 -6.52 -28.51
N ALA A 59 -70.65 -7.65 -27.92
CA ALA A 59 -70.05 -8.78 -28.64
C ALA A 59 -70.93 -9.27 -29.82
N GLU A 60 -70.32 -9.94 -30.81
CA GLU A 60 -70.97 -10.50 -32.01
C GLU A 60 -71.63 -9.46 -32.94
N GLY A 61 -71.11 -8.23 -33.00
CA GLY A 61 -71.62 -7.17 -33.89
C GLY A 61 -72.99 -6.61 -33.50
N LYS A 62 -73.53 -6.99 -32.34
CA LYS A 62 -74.82 -6.52 -31.84
C LYS A 62 -74.69 -5.15 -31.16
N LYS A 63 -75.76 -4.35 -31.20
CA LYS A 63 -75.84 -3.05 -30.53
C LYS A 63 -76.97 -3.05 -29.50
N VAL A 64 -76.75 -2.40 -28.37
CA VAL A 64 -77.76 -2.22 -27.31
C VAL A 64 -78.17 -0.77 -27.21
N TYR A 65 -79.47 -0.53 -27.02
CA TYR A 65 -80.01 0.79 -26.75
C TYR A 65 -79.81 1.14 -25.28
N GLY A 66 -79.18 2.28 -25.01
CA GLY A 66 -79.07 2.85 -23.67
C GLY A 66 -79.67 4.24 -23.62
N ALA A 67 -80.13 4.68 -22.45
CA ALA A 67 -80.46 6.08 -22.22
C ALA A 67 -79.24 6.98 -22.43
N ALA A 68 -79.38 8.05 -23.20
CA ALA A 68 -78.38 9.12 -23.23
C ALA A 68 -78.33 9.82 -21.86
N VAL A 69 -77.14 10.25 -21.43
CA VAL A 69 -76.95 10.87 -20.11
C VAL A 69 -77.11 12.39 -20.22
N LEU A 70 -76.83 12.98 -21.39
CA LEU A 70 -76.99 14.40 -21.73
C LEU A 70 -77.49 14.58 -23.18
N ALA A 71 -78.15 15.70 -23.49
CA ALA A 71 -78.57 16.02 -24.85
C ALA A 71 -77.35 16.37 -25.73
N GLY A 72 -77.18 15.68 -26.87
CA GLY A 72 -76.07 15.88 -27.82
C GLY A 72 -74.95 14.83 -27.76
N ASP A 73 -75.10 13.80 -26.93
CA ASP A 73 -74.09 12.74 -26.74
C ASP A 73 -73.73 11.98 -28.05
N SER A 74 -74.70 11.76 -28.95
CA SER A 74 -74.45 11.10 -30.24
C SER A 74 -73.48 11.88 -31.13
N ALA A 75 -73.63 13.20 -31.21
CA ALA A 75 -72.75 14.06 -32.01
C ALA A 75 -71.31 14.08 -31.45
N LYS A 76 -71.17 14.01 -30.12
CA LYS A 76 -69.87 13.94 -29.44
C LYS A 76 -69.16 12.60 -29.69
N ILE A 77 -69.89 11.50 -29.63
CA ILE A 77 -69.37 10.16 -29.96
C ILE A 77 -68.94 10.11 -31.43
N ASP A 78 -69.74 10.63 -32.35
CA ASP A 78 -69.39 10.66 -33.77
C ASP A 78 -68.15 11.51 -34.05
N LYS A 79 -67.96 12.62 -33.33
CA LYS A 79 -66.72 13.41 -33.38
C LYS A 79 -65.51 12.59 -32.93
N TYR A 80 -65.60 11.86 -31.81
CA TYR A 80 -64.52 10.97 -31.38
C TYR A 80 -64.22 9.88 -32.39
N LYS A 81 -65.24 9.28 -33.03
CA LYS A 81 -65.03 8.31 -34.11
C LYS A 81 -64.27 8.93 -35.28
N GLN A 82 -64.57 10.17 -35.67
CA GLN A 82 -63.82 10.89 -36.71
C GLN A 82 -62.37 11.12 -36.30
N GLU A 83 -62.12 11.63 -35.09
CA GLU A 83 -60.76 11.84 -34.55
C GLU A 83 -59.95 10.53 -34.51
N ILE A 84 -60.57 9.41 -34.10
CA ILE A 84 -59.91 8.10 -34.09
C ILE A 84 -59.59 7.62 -35.51
N ARG A 85 -60.52 7.79 -36.47
CA ARG A 85 -60.25 7.45 -37.88
C ARG A 85 -59.11 8.27 -38.47
N GLU A 86 -58.99 9.54 -38.11
CA GLU A 86 -57.87 10.39 -38.51
C GLU A 86 -56.55 9.93 -37.88
N ASN A 87 -56.55 9.65 -36.58
CA ASN A 87 -55.37 9.21 -35.83
C ASN A 87 -54.89 7.80 -36.22
N THR A 88 -55.82 6.93 -36.63
CA THR A 88 -55.55 5.53 -37.04
C THR A 88 -55.70 5.31 -38.54
N LYS A 89 -55.59 6.40 -39.33
CA LYS A 89 -55.75 6.37 -40.79
C LYS A 89 -54.80 5.38 -41.48
N THR A 90 -53.63 5.13 -40.91
CA THR A 90 -52.59 4.27 -41.48
C THR A 90 -52.45 2.96 -40.70
N THR A 91 -52.07 1.87 -41.38
CA THR A 91 -51.77 0.59 -40.71
C THR A 91 -50.64 0.73 -39.71
N ALA A 92 -49.63 1.55 -39.98
CA ALA A 92 -48.54 1.84 -39.03
C ALA A 92 -49.06 2.37 -37.68
N LYS A 93 -50.09 3.22 -37.70
CA LYS A 93 -50.73 3.71 -36.47
C LYS A 93 -51.48 2.61 -35.74
N LEU A 94 -52.20 1.75 -36.45
CA LEU A 94 -52.86 0.58 -35.85
C LEU A 94 -51.87 -0.39 -35.20
N VAL A 95 -50.70 -0.61 -35.83
CA VAL A 95 -49.62 -1.42 -35.25
C VAL A 95 -49.06 -0.77 -33.97
N GLN A 96 -48.93 0.56 -33.93
CA GLN A 96 -48.51 1.31 -32.73
C GLN A 96 -49.51 1.15 -31.57
N GLU A 97 -50.81 1.17 -31.87
CA GLU A 97 -51.89 0.99 -30.89
C GLU A 97 -52.04 -0.47 -30.42
N GLY A 98 -51.57 -1.44 -31.22
CA GLY A 98 -51.61 -2.87 -30.93
C GLY A 98 -50.23 -3.54 -30.94
N PRO A 99 -49.31 -3.21 -30.01
CA PRO A 99 -47.94 -3.71 -30.01
C PRO A 99 -47.83 -5.25 -29.98
N GLN A 100 -48.82 -5.96 -29.42
CA GLN A 100 -48.85 -7.44 -29.41
C GLN A 100 -49.08 -8.07 -30.79
N LEU A 101 -49.32 -7.29 -31.84
CA LEU A 101 -49.42 -7.80 -33.21
C LEU A 101 -48.12 -8.45 -33.69
N ALA A 102 -46.96 -8.01 -33.18
CA ALA A 102 -45.68 -8.63 -33.56
C ALA A 102 -45.54 -10.06 -32.97
N ASN A 103 -46.31 -10.41 -31.93
CA ASN A 103 -46.46 -11.77 -31.43
C ASN A 103 -47.37 -12.67 -32.28
N ALA A 104 -47.96 -12.16 -33.36
CA ALA A 104 -48.67 -13.02 -34.33
C ALA A 104 -47.75 -14.11 -34.91
N LEU A 105 -46.45 -13.82 -35.01
CA LEU A 105 -45.41 -14.77 -35.35
C LEU A 105 -44.38 -14.86 -34.20
N THR A 106 -44.76 -15.57 -33.13
CA THR A 106 -43.88 -15.79 -31.97
C THR A 106 -42.77 -16.78 -32.34
N LEU A 107 -41.57 -16.26 -32.62
CA LEU A 107 -40.40 -17.07 -32.99
C LEU A 107 -39.97 -18.02 -31.86
N THR A 108 -39.56 -19.23 -32.23
CA THR A 108 -38.88 -20.16 -31.30
C THR A 108 -37.54 -19.56 -30.83
N PRO A 109 -36.98 -19.99 -29.68
CA PRO A 109 -35.74 -19.43 -29.16
C PRO A 109 -34.57 -19.37 -30.17
N ALA A 110 -34.40 -20.43 -30.99
CA ALA A 110 -33.38 -20.49 -32.02
C ALA A 110 -33.63 -19.50 -33.18
N LEU A 111 -34.88 -19.36 -33.60
CA LEU A 111 -35.25 -18.38 -34.63
C LEU A 111 -35.16 -16.96 -34.11
N LYS A 112 -35.53 -16.72 -32.85
CA LYS A 112 -35.37 -15.42 -32.20
C LYS A 112 -33.91 -15.00 -32.22
N LEU A 113 -32.99 -15.84 -31.74
CA LEU A 113 -31.55 -15.62 -31.83
C LEU A 113 -31.11 -15.21 -33.25
N ARG A 114 -31.62 -15.87 -34.29
CA ARG A 114 -31.20 -15.65 -35.69
C ARG A 114 -31.86 -14.48 -36.41
N PHE A 115 -33.06 -14.06 -36.02
CA PHE A 115 -33.86 -13.07 -36.77
C PHE A 115 -34.29 -11.84 -35.96
N SER A 116 -34.17 -11.85 -34.62
CA SER A 116 -34.47 -10.67 -33.79
C SER A 116 -33.28 -9.74 -33.65
N LYS A 117 -33.50 -8.44 -33.80
CA LYS A 117 -32.46 -7.40 -33.75
C LYS A 117 -31.79 -7.24 -32.37
N SER A 118 -32.42 -7.68 -31.27
CA SER A 118 -31.78 -7.81 -29.95
C SER A 118 -32.49 -8.86 -29.07
N ASP A 119 -31.87 -9.23 -27.96
CA ASP A 119 -32.47 -10.14 -26.96
C ASP A 119 -33.80 -9.57 -26.47
N ASN A 120 -34.91 -10.20 -26.89
CA ASN A 120 -36.31 -9.84 -26.61
C ASN A 120 -37.00 -8.93 -27.63
N GLU A 121 -36.39 -8.61 -28.76
CA GLU A 121 -37.10 -7.94 -29.86
C GLU A 121 -37.92 -8.95 -30.68
N GLU A 122 -39.15 -8.57 -30.99
CA GLU A 122 -40.02 -9.29 -31.92
C GLU A 122 -39.60 -8.97 -33.37
N LEU A 123 -40.16 -9.69 -34.35
CA LEU A 123 -39.90 -9.36 -35.76
C LEU A 123 -40.37 -7.94 -36.07
N LEU A 124 -39.60 -7.24 -36.90
CA LEU A 124 -39.94 -5.88 -37.29
C LEU A 124 -41.18 -5.91 -38.20
N ILE A 125 -42.27 -5.30 -37.75
CA ILE A 125 -43.46 -5.12 -38.58
C ILE A 125 -43.20 -4.01 -39.59
N VAL A 126 -43.61 -4.25 -40.84
CA VAL A 126 -43.63 -3.27 -41.91
C VAL A 126 -45.05 -3.12 -42.45
N THR A 127 -45.39 -1.92 -42.85
CA THR A 127 -46.67 -1.55 -43.47
C THR A 127 -46.40 -0.85 -44.79
N LEU A 128 -47.43 -0.64 -45.62
CA LEU A 128 -47.25 0.00 -46.92
C LEU A 128 -46.52 1.35 -46.85
N ASN A 129 -46.75 2.13 -45.79
CA ASN A 129 -46.24 3.50 -45.67
C ASN A 129 -44.78 3.59 -45.23
N ASP A 130 -44.30 2.65 -44.43
CA ASP A 130 -42.94 2.65 -43.87
C ASP A 130 -42.02 1.59 -44.47
N PHE A 131 -42.57 0.67 -45.28
CA PHE A 131 -41.81 -0.41 -45.91
C PHE A 131 -40.55 0.06 -46.62
N ALA A 132 -40.63 1.02 -47.55
CA ALA A 132 -39.46 1.47 -48.32
C ALA A 132 -38.35 2.01 -47.40
N LYS A 133 -38.69 2.86 -46.44
CA LYS A 133 -37.76 3.42 -45.46
C LYS A 133 -37.10 2.33 -44.61
N THR A 134 -37.88 1.35 -44.15
CA THR A 134 -37.38 0.25 -43.33
C THR A 134 -36.44 -0.65 -44.13
N MET A 135 -36.80 -0.99 -45.36
CA MET A 135 -35.96 -1.80 -46.25
C MET A 135 -34.63 -1.09 -46.54
N ASP A 136 -34.64 0.22 -46.83
CA ASP A 136 -33.43 1.03 -47.04
C ASP A 136 -32.52 1.09 -45.79
N GLN A 137 -33.10 1.02 -44.59
CA GLN A 137 -32.30 0.97 -43.35
C GLN A 137 -31.68 -0.41 -43.10
N LEU A 138 -32.30 -1.47 -43.62
CA LEU A 138 -31.85 -2.84 -43.42
C LEU A 138 -30.86 -3.29 -44.49
N LYS A 139 -30.92 -2.75 -45.72
CA LYS A 139 -30.09 -3.20 -46.86
C LYS A 139 -28.58 -3.10 -46.64
N HIS A 140 -28.12 -2.17 -45.81
CA HIS A 140 -26.70 -1.98 -45.49
C HIS A 140 -26.25 -2.70 -44.21
N LYS A 141 -27.16 -3.40 -43.53
CA LYS A 141 -26.82 -4.19 -42.35
C LYS A 141 -26.45 -5.59 -42.80
N ASP A 142 -25.16 -5.89 -42.74
CA ASP A 142 -24.69 -7.26 -42.93
C ASP A 142 -24.23 -7.82 -41.59
N SER A 143 -24.45 -9.12 -41.39
CA SER A 143 -24.01 -9.85 -40.21
C SER A 143 -23.49 -11.20 -40.64
N SER A 144 -22.35 -11.60 -40.06
CA SER A 144 -21.76 -12.91 -40.28
C SER A 144 -22.73 -14.02 -39.91
N TRP A 145 -23.49 -13.89 -38.82
CA TRP A 145 -24.30 -14.98 -38.26
C TRP A 145 -25.81 -14.67 -38.18
N HIS A 146 -26.22 -13.40 -38.22
CA HIS A 146 -27.61 -12.95 -38.05
C HIS A 146 -28.32 -12.76 -39.39
N PHE A 147 -29.65 -12.96 -39.42
CA PHE A 147 -30.49 -12.88 -40.62
C PHE A 147 -31.54 -11.79 -40.44
N LEU A 148 -31.86 -11.07 -41.51
CA LEU A 148 -32.85 -9.99 -41.45
C LEU A 148 -34.20 -10.50 -41.94
N ALA A 149 -35.26 -10.27 -41.16
CA ALA A 149 -36.63 -10.54 -41.56
C ALA A 149 -37.61 -9.44 -41.12
N VAL A 150 -38.66 -9.24 -41.92
CA VAL A 150 -39.75 -8.30 -41.63
C VAL A 150 -41.12 -8.97 -41.80
N LEU A 151 -42.11 -8.57 -41.00
CA LEU A 151 -43.49 -9.06 -41.05
C LEU A 151 -44.40 -7.98 -41.67
N ALA A 152 -44.99 -8.25 -42.84
CA ALA A 152 -45.82 -7.28 -43.55
C ALA A 152 -47.31 -7.41 -43.17
N LEU A 153 -47.91 -6.30 -42.73
CA LEU A 153 -49.33 -6.21 -42.35
C LEU A 153 -50.07 -5.11 -43.13
N ALA A 154 -51.38 -5.30 -43.34
CA ALA A 154 -52.28 -4.33 -43.96
C ALA A 154 -53.63 -4.29 -43.23
N LYS A 155 -54.29 -3.12 -43.21
CA LYS A 155 -55.61 -2.98 -42.58
C LYS A 155 -56.77 -3.47 -43.44
N ASN A 156 -56.66 -3.45 -44.77
CA ASN A 156 -57.72 -3.85 -45.69
C ASN A 156 -57.16 -4.48 -46.98
N GLU A 157 -58.05 -5.03 -47.80
CA GLU A 157 -57.69 -5.80 -49.00
C GLU A 157 -57.06 -4.93 -50.10
N ASP A 158 -57.53 -3.69 -50.27
CA ASP A 158 -56.96 -2.75 -51.25
C ASP A 158 -55.49 -2.42 -50.91
N GLU A 159 -55.20 -2.12 -49.64
CA GLU A 159 -53.84 -1.88 -49.16
C GLU A 159 -52.98 -3.14 -49.30
N ALA A 160 -53.53 -4.32 -48.99
CA ALA A 160 -52.84 -5.60 -49.14
C ALA A 160 -52.40 -5.86 -50.59
N GLN A 161 -53.26 -5.59 -51.58
CA GLN A 161 -52.93 -5.77 -52.99
C GLN A 161 -51.81 -4.82 -53.47
N ILE A 162 -51.89 -3.54 -53.10
CA ILE A 162 -50.85 -2.55 -53.43
C ILE A 162 -49.53 -2.95 -52.77
N PHE A 163 -49.58 -3.38 -51.51
CA PHE A 163 -48.40 -3.74 -50.74
C PHE A 163 -47.71 -5.00 -51.29
N ARG A 164 -48.47 -6.03 -51.71
CA ARG A 164 -47.90 -7.22 -52.37
C ARG A 164 -47.14 -6.85 -53.66
N SER A 165 -47.67 -5.95 -54.48
CA SER A 165 -46.98 -5.46 -55.68
C SER A 165 -45.64 -4.80 -55.32
N ARG A 166 -45.63 -3.96 -54.27
CA ARG A 166 -44.42 -3.29 -53.78
C ARG A 166 -43.38 -4.26 -53.22
N ILE A 167 -43.80 -5.32 -52.52
CA ILE A 167 -42.93 -6.39 -52.02
C ILE A 167 -42.25 -7.10 -53.18
N LYS A 168 -43.01 -7.50 -54.21
CA LYS A 168 -42.48 -8.17 -55.41
C LYS A 168 -41.50 -7.29 -56.20
N GLU A 169 -41.76 -5.98 -56.31
CA GLU A 169 -40.82 -5.04 -56.92
C GLU A 169 -39.51 -4.94 -56.12
N THR A 170 -39.61 -4.89 -54.78
CA THR A 170 -38.45 -4.69 -53.91
C THR A 170 -37.55 -5.92 -53.85
N ILE A 171 -38.11 -7.13 -53.76
CA ILE A 171 -37.32 -8.37 -53.63
C ILE A 171 -36.53 -8.73 -54.91
N ARG A 172 -36.89 -8.14 -56.06
CA ARG A 172 -36.15 -8.30 -57.32
C ARG A 172 -34.84 -7.51 -57.36
N ASN A 173 -34.69 -6.48 -56.51
CA ASN A 173 -33.48 -5.69 -56.44
C ASN A 173 -32.44 -6.38 -55.53
N GLU A 174 -31.23 -6.58 -56.07
CA GLU A 174 -30.12 -7.25 -55.38
C GLU A 174 -29.70 -6.53 -54.09
N GLU A 175 -29.89 -5.21 -53.98
CA GLU A 175 -29.58 -4.47 -52.74
C GLU A 175 -30.28 -5.04 -51.50
N TYR A 176 -31.45 -5.67 -51.68
CA TYR A 176 -32.25 -6.22 -50.57
C TYR A 176 -32.06 -7.74 -50.38
N LYS A 177 -31.04 -8.35 -51.01
CA LYS A 177 -30.89 -9.81 -51.05
C LYS A 177 -30.79 -10.51 -49.68
N ASN A 178 -30.35 -9.79 -48.66
CA ASN A 178 -30.16 -10.30 -47.31
C ASN A 178 -31.41 -10.19 -46.41
N ILE A 179 -32.54 -9.68 -46.93
CA ILE A 179 -33.77 -9.46 -46.16
C ILE A 179 -34.85 -10.45 -46.60
N THR A 180 -35.40 -11.18 -45.63
CA THR A 180 -36.56 -12.06 -45.80
C THR A 180 -37.84 -11.30 -45.51
N ILE A 181 -38.82 -11.34 -46.41
CA ILE A 181 -40.11 -10.67 -46.20
C ILE A 181 -41.17 -11.73 -45.93
N ILE A 182 -41.81 -11.64 -44.76
CA ILE A 182 -42.89 -12.50 -44.33
C ILE A 182 -44.20 -11.74 -44.55
N ASP A 183 -44.87 -12.03 -45.67
CA ASP A 183 -46.14 -11.41 -46.06
C ASP A 183 -47.30 -12.10 -45.35
N ALA A 184 -47.99 -11.39 -44.47
CA ALA A 184 -49.23 -11.83 -43.81
C ALA A 184 -50.47 -11.05 -44.31
N LEU A 185 -50.38 -10.48 -45.51
CA LEU A 185 -51.39 -9.61 -46.11
C LEU A 185 -52.66 -10.36 -46.54
N SER A 186 -52.67 -11.70 -46.46
CA SER A 186 -53.86 -12.54 -46.68
C SER A 186 -54.84 -12.49 -45.50
N THR A 187 -54.48 -11.83 -44.41
CA THR A 187 -55.33 -11.69 -43.24
C THR A 187 -55.35 -10.23 -42.74
N PRO A 188 -55.88 -9.30 -43.56
CA PRO A 188 -56.00 -7.91 -43.14
C PRO A 188 -56.95 -7.76 -41.95
N LEU A 189 -56.88 -6.62 -41.26
CA LEU A 189 -57.79 -6.32 -40.15
C LEU A 189 -59.25 -6.42 -40.63
N GLY A 190 -59.57 -5.82 -41.77
CA GLY A 190 -60.90 -5.80 -42.38
C GLY A 190 -61.74 -4.62 -41.90
N VAL A 191 -62.66 -4.16 -42.75
CA VAL A 191 -63.47 -2.95 -42.49
C VAL A 191 -64.33 -3.11 -41.25
N GLU A 192 -64.96 -4.27 -41.06
CA GLU A 192 -65.84 -4.54 -39.92
C GLU A 192 -65.09 -4.51 -38.58
N ALA A 193 -63.97 -5.23 -38.48
CA ALA A 193 -63.16 -5.25 -37.27
C ALA A 193 -62.56 -3.86 -36.99
N TYR A 194 -62.16 -3.12 -38.02
CA TYR A 194 -61.70 -1.74 -37.86
C TYR A 194 -62.80 -0.83 -37.31
N GLU A 195 -64.03 -0.94 -37.81
CA GLU A 195 -65.16 -0.16 -37.29
C GLU A 195 -65.50 -0.56 -35.83
N HIS A 196 -65.38 -1.83 -35.45
CA HIS A 196 -65.48 -2.24 -34.04
C HIS A 196 -64.39 -1.60 -33.17
N TYR A 197 -63.14 -1.56 -33.64
CA TYR A 197 -62.05 -0.86 -32.95
C TYR A 197 -62.36 0.64 -32.77
N VAL A 198 -62.83 1.32 -33.82
CA VAL A 198 -63.21 2.74 -33.79
C VAL A 198 -64.37 2.97 -32.81
N ASP A 199 -65.40 2.11 -32.86
CA ASP A 199 -66.57 2.20 -32.00
C ASP A 199 -66.20 2.04 -30.51
N PHE A 200 -65.41 1.02 -30.16
CA PHE A 200 -64.98 0.81 -28.77
C PHE A 200 -64.01 1.91 -28.31
N SER A 201 -63.10 2.37 -29.16
CA SER A 201 -62.18 3.46 -28.84
C SER A 201 -62.93 4.78 -28.59
N ALA A 202 -63.94 5.10 -29.41
CA ALA A 202 -64.75 6.30 -29.24
C ALA A 202 -65.58 6.24 -27.95
N MET A 203 -66.11 5.05 -27.64
CA MET A 203 -66.87 4.84 -26.41
C MET A 203 -65.99 4.93 -25.16
N SER A 204 -64.73 4.50 -25.25
CA SER A 204 -63.73 4.67 -24.19
C SER A 204 -63.48 6.16 -23.87
N LEU A 205 -63.25 6.98 -24.90
CA LEU A 205 -63.06 8.44 -24.76
C LEU A 205 -64.32 9.12 -24.23
N TYR A 206 -65.49 8.73 -24.73
CA TYR A 206 -66.76 9.27 -24.29
C TYR A 206 -67.00 9.06 -22.78
N TYR A 207 -66.70 7.87 -22.25
CA TYR A 207 -66.87 7.57 -20.84
C TYR A 207 -65.70 8.02 -19.94
N GLN A 208 -64.59 8.53 -20.49
CA GLN A 208 -63.36 8.83 -19.74
C GLN A 208 -63.58 9.75 -18.52
N HIS A 209 -64.44 10.75 -18.65
CA HIS A 209 -64.73 11.72 -17.58
C HIS A 209 -66.06 11.46 -16.84
N ASN A 210 -66.89 10.54 -17.34
CA ASN A 210 -68.25 10.28 -16.84
C ASN A 210 -68.37 8.94 -16.11
N ASN A 211 -67.73 7.88 -16.60
CA ASN A 211 -67.77 6.53 -16.04
C ASN A 211 -66.46 5.78 -16.30
N GLY A 212 -65.53 5.87 -15.34
CA GLY A 212 -64.19 5.29 -15.47
C GLY A 212 -64.16 3.77 -15.67
N GLN A 213 -65.14 3.02 -15.14
CA GLN A 213 -65.21 1.57 -15.35
C GLN A 213 -65.57 1.24 -16.80
N GLN A 214 -66.61 1.87 -17.33
CA GLN A 214 -67.03 1.68 -18.73
C GLN A 214 -65.94 2.16 -19.72
N SER A 215 -65.23 3.24 -19.40
CA SER A 215 -64.08 3.69 -20.19
C SER A 215 -63.00 2.60 -20.28
N LYS A 216 -62.58 2.03 -19.14
CA LYS A 216 -61.58 0.94 -19.10
C LYS A 216 -62.03 -0.33 -19.82
N GLU A 217 -63.31 -0.71 -19.67
CA GLU A 217 -63.86 -1.89 -20.36
C GLU A 217 -63.85 -1.72 -21.89
N ASN A 218 -64.24 -0.54 -22.38
CA ASN A 218 -64.23 -0.25 -23.82
C ASN A 218 -62.80 -0.10 -24.36
N ALA A 219 -61.87 0.51 -23.60
CA ALA A 219 -60.45 0.52 -23.96
C ALA A 219 -59.89 -0.90 -24.11
N LYS A 220 -60.23 -1.81 -23.18
CA LYS A 220 -59.84 -3.22 -23.26
C LYS A 220 -60.42 -3.90 -24.51
N LYS A 221 -61.71 -3.68 -24.82
CA LYS A 221 -62.34 -4.25 -26.02
C LYS A 221 -61.69 -3.73 -27.32
N ALA A 222 -61.41 -2.44 -27.41
CA ALA A 222 -60.68 -1.87 -28.54
C ALA A 222 -59.30 -2.53 -28.69
N LYS A 223 -58.57 -2.68 -27.59
CA LYS A 223 -57.27 -3.35 -27.57
C LYS A 223 -57.36 -4.82 -28.00
N ASP A 224 -58.37 -5.56 -27.52
CA ASP A 224 -58.61 -6.96 -27.87
C ASP A 224 -58.84 -7.17 -29.38
N VAL A 225 -59.47 -6.22 -30.08
CA VAL A 225 -59.67 -6.30 -31.55
C VAL A 225 -58.33 -6.43 -32.28
N LEU A 226 -57.31 -5.66 -31.87
CA LEU A 226 -55.99 -5.69 -32.50
C LEU A 226 -55.13 -6.82 -31.92
N GLU A 227 -54.97 -6.86 -30.60
CA GLU A 227 -53.95 -7.68 -29.94
C GLU A 227 -54.35 -9.14 -29.72
N ARG A 228 -55.64 -9.46 -29.77
CA ARG A 228 -56.13 -10.84 -29.67
C ARG A 228 -56.75 -11.28 -30.98
N ASP A 229 -57.82 -10.62 -31.42
CA ASP A 229 -58.65 -11.13 -32.50
C ASP A 229 -57.93 -11.03 -33.85
N TRP A 230 -57.31 -9.89 -34.18
CA TRP A 230 -56.51 -9.76 -35.40
C TRP A 230 -55.20 -10.55 -35.33
N ARG A 231 -54.47 -10.46 -34.22
CA ARG A 231 -53.23 -11.23 -33.99
C ARG A 231 -53.43 -12.74 -34.17
N ASP A 232 -54.48 -13.31 -33.58
CA ASP A 232 -54.75 -14.73 -33.64
C ASP A 232 -55.18 -15.16 -35.06
N ARG A 233 -55.94 -14.32 -35.76
CA ARG A 233 -56.24 -14.56 -37.19
C ARG A 233 -54.99 -14.55 -38.04
N ILE A 234 -54.06 -13.60 -37.83
CA ILE A 234 -52.78 -13.59 -38.55
C ILE A 234 -52.00 -14.88 -38.26
N ARG A 235 -51.91 -15.29 -36.98
CA ARG A 235 -51.15 -16.48 -36.57
C ARG A 235 -51.63 -17.76 -37.25
N GLU A 236 -52.95 -17.94 -37.39
CA GLU A 236 -53.55 -19.10 -38.05
C GLU A 236 -53.75 -18.89 -39.57
N GLY A 237 -53.44 -17.70 -40.07
CA GLY A 237 -53.67 -17.29 -41.45
C GLY A 237 -52.61 -17.79 -42.43
N GLN A 238 -52.77 -17.39 -43.69
CA GLN A 238 -51.82 -17.73 -44.75
C GLN A 238 -50.71 -16.68 -44.85
N PHE A 239 -49.47 -17.15 -44.97
CA PHE A 239 -48.28 -16.33 -45.18
C PHE A 239 -47.67 -16.60 -46.56
N THR A 240 -46.99 -15.61 -47.13
CA THR A 240 -46.09 -15.79 -48.28
C THR A 240 -44.69 -15.32 -47.90
N ILE A 241 -43.67 -16.14 -48.12
CA ILE A 241 -42.30 -15.82 -47.73
C ILE A 241 -41.50 -15.49 -48.98
N TYR A 242 -41.03 -14.25 -49.07
CA TYR A 242 -40.22 -13.78 -50.19
C TYR A 242 -38.76 -13.68 -49.78
N THR A 243 -37.90 -14.21 -50.64
CA THR A 243 -36.44 -14.06 -50.56
C THR A 243 -35.91 -13.71 -51.95
N TYR A 244 -34.70 -13.19 -52.04
CA TYR A 244 -34.10 -12.91 -53.36
C TYR A 244 -33.95 -14.18 -54.22
N ALA A 245 -33.73 -15.34 -53.58
CA ALA A 245 -33.67 -16.63 -54.25
C ALA A 245 -35.05 -17.15 -54.72
N ASN A 246 -36.13 -16.76 -54.03
CA ASN A 246 -37.51 -17.12 -54.39
C ASN A 246 -38.40 -15.86 -54.48
N GLN A 247 -38.32 -15.19 -55.62
CA GLN A 247 -39.00 -13.90 -55.88
C GLN A 247 -40.52 -14.03 -56.06
N GLU A 248 -41.01 -15.22 -56.43
CA GLU A 248 -42.46 -15.48 -56.55
C GLU A 248 -43.12 -15.81 -55.20
N GLY A 249 -42.31 -16.10 -54.19
CA GLY A 249 -42.73 -16.34 -52.81
C GLY A 249 -43.17 -17.79 -52.56
N GLU A 250 -42.94 -18.25 -51.33
CA GLU A 250 -43.40 -19.57 -50.86
C GLU A 250 -44.62 -19.39 -49.95
N ARG A 251 -45.75 -20.00 -50.31
CA ARG A 251 -46.99 -19.92 -49.54
C ARG A 251 -47.03 -20.99 -48.46
N VAL A 252 -47.34 -20.58 -47.24
CA VAL A 252 -47.46 -21.48 -46.09
C VAL A 252 -48.66 -21.09 -45.23
N ASP A 253 -49.29 -22.08 -44.61
CA ASP A 253 -50.46 -21.86 -43.74
C ASP A 253 -50.03 -21.98 -42.26
N GLY A 254 -50.29 -20.92 -41.50
CA GLY A 254 -50.00 -20.81 -40.08
C GLY A 254 -48.53 -20.50 -39.73
N ALA A 255 -48.35 -19.88 -38.55
CA ALA A 255 -47.05 -19.45 -38.04
C ALA A 255 -46.01 -20.59 -37.90
N ASN A 256 -46.45 -21.82 -37.60
CA ASN A 256 -45.55 -22.97 -37.44
C ASN A 256 -44.85 -23.36 -38.76
N ALA A 257 -45.53 -23.22 -39.90
CA ALA A 257 -44.94 -23.51 -41.19
C ALA A 257 -43.90 -22.44 -41.58
N VAL A 258 -44.13 -21.18 -41.20
CA VAL A 258 -43.14 -20.10 -41.34
C VAL A 258 -41.86 -20.43 -40.57
N HIS A 259 -41.95 -20.98 -39.36
CA HIS A 259 -40.77 -21.39 -38.57
C HIS A 259 -39.89 -22.41 -39.30
N VAL A 260 -40.50 -23.36 -40.02
CA VAL A 260 -39.77 -24.38 -40.79
C VAL A 260 -38.99 -23.74 -41.94
N ILE A 261 -39.59 -22.78 -42.65
CA ILE A 261 -38.93 -22.07 -43.74
C ILE A 261 -37.78 -21.20 -43.21
N LEU A 262 -38.00 -20.44 -42.13
CA LEU A 262 -36.94 -19.64 -41.51
C LEU A 262 -35.78 -20.51 -41.01
N GLN A 263 -36.05 -21.66 -40.41
CA GLN A 263 -35.03 -22.63 -40.03
C GLN A 263 -34.24 -23.14 -41.24
N THR A 264 -34.94 -23.43 -42.35
CA THR A 264 -34.32 -23.90 -43.60
C THR A 264 -33.40 -22.84 -44.20
N ILE A 265 -33.80 -21.57 -44.19
CA ILE A 265 -32.97 -20.44 -44.64
C ILE A 265 -31.66 -20.39 -43.85
N VAL A 266 -31.72 -20.53 -42.52
CA VAL A 266 -30.52 -20.53 -41.68
C VAL A 266 -29.62 -21.73 -41.99
N LEU A 267 -30.19 -22.94 -42.05
CA LEU A 267 -29.42 -24.17 -42.27
C LEU A 267 -28.82 -24.29 -43.68
N ASN A 268 -29.42 -23.63 -44.69
CA ASN A 268 -28.85 -23.56 -46.02
C ASN A 268 -27.54 -22.74 -46.06
N LYS A 269 -27.43 -21.68 -45.24
CA LYS A 269 -26.20 -20.90 -45.10
C LYS A 269 -25.23 -21.57 -44.13
N PHE A 270 -25.73 -22.02 -42.98
CA PHE A 270 -24.94 -22.60 -41.89
C PHE A 270 -25.39 -24.01 -41.53
N ARG A 271 -24.91 -24.98 -42.32
CA ARG A 271 -25.32 -26.39 -42.21
C ARG A 271 -24.99 -27.05 -40.88
N TYR A 272 -23.95 -26.59 -40.18
CA TYR A 272 -23.34 -27.30 -39.04
C TYR A 272 -23.66 -26.70 -37.66
N ILE A 273 -24.54 -25.69 -37.57
CA ILE A 273 -24.91 -25.05 -36.29
C ILE A 273 -25.69 -25.99 -35.39
N SER A 274 -25.65 -25.72 -34.07
CA SER A 274 -26.34 -26.52 -33.06
C SER A 274 -27.59 -25.84 -32.49
N ASP A 275 -27.95 -24.65 -32.96
CA ASP A 275 -29.04 -23.82 -32.42
C ASP A 275 -30.40 -24.53 -32.41
N PHE A 276 -30.66 -25.35 -33.43
CA PHE A 276 -31.92 -26.08 -33.61
C PHE A 276 -31.91 -27.47 -32.94
N THR A 277 -30.94 -27.75 -32.06
CA THR A 277 -30.93 -28.99 -31.29
C THR A 277 -32.17 -29.07 -30.42
N LYS A 278 -32.86 -30.22 -30.48
CA LYS A 278 -34.12 -30.43 -29.75
C LYS A 278 -33.91 -30.26 -28.24
N GLY A 279 -34.74 -29.43 -27.62
CA GLY A 279 -34.76 -29.22 -26.16
C GLY A 279 -33.88 -28.08 -25.66
N LEU A 280 -33.24 -27.30 -26.52
CA LEU A 280 -32.51 -26.10 -26.11
C LEU A 280 -33.46 -25.01 -25.58
N THR A 281 -33.05 -24.40 -24.47
CA THR A 281 -33.79 -23.33 -23.81
C THR A 281 -33.36 -21.95 -24.29
N GLU A 282 -34.20 -20.93 -24.10
CA GLU A 282 -33.85 -19.55 -24.46
C GLU A 282 -32.62 -19.04 -23.71
N THR A 283 -32.43 -19.42 -22.44
CA THR A 283 -31.25 -19.01 -21.65
C THR A 283 -29.95 -19.64 -22.17
N GLN A 284 -30.00 -20.85 -22.73
CA GLN A 284 -28.85 -21.49 -23.38
C GLN A 284 -28.47 -20.80 -24.70
N LEU A 285 -29.46 -20.24 -25.40
CA LEU A 285 -29.28 -19.53 -26.67
C LEU A 285 -29.05 -18.02 -26.52
N LYS A 286 -29.00 -17.50 -25.29
CA LYS A 286 -28.54 -16.14 -24.98
C LYS A 286 -27.08 -16.12 -24.56
N LEU A 287 -26.42 -14.97 -24.60
CA LEU A 287 -25.05 -14.80 -24.09
C LEU A 287 -25.07 -14.23 -22.68
N THR A 288 -24.82 -15.07 -21.67
CA THR A 288 -24.85 -14.62 -20.27
C THR A 288 -23.64 -15.05 -19.46
N GLN A 289 -23.06 -16.22 -19.74
CA GLN A 289 -22.00 -16.81 -18.92
C GLN A 289 -20.89 -17.44 -19.79
N ALA A 290 -20.48 -16.75 -20.86
CA ALA A 290 -19.54 -17.24 -21.86
C ALA A 290 -18.27 -17.89 -21.27
N LYS A 291 -17.61 -17.23 -20.29
CA LYS A 291 -16.42 -17.75 -19.60
C LYS A 291 -16.70 -19.06 -18.85
N THR A 292 -17.79 -19.12 -18.08
CA THR A 292 -18.15 -20.32 -17.32
C THR A 292 -18.49 -21.49 -18.23
N VAL A 293 -19.31 -21.25 -19.26
CA VAL A 293 -19.77 -22.34 -20.14
C VAL A 293 -18.67 -22.83 -21.08
N SER A 294 -17.77 -21.96 -21.56
CA SER A 294 -16.62 -22.40 -22.36
C SER A 294 -15.67 -23.27 -21.53
N ARG A 295 -15.45 -22.94 -20.25
CA ARG A 295 -14.68 -23.79 -19.32
C ARG A 295 -15.30 -25.17 -19.14
N ILE A 296 -16.62 -25.22 -18.92
CA ILE A 296 -17.33 -26.52 -18.84
C ILE A 296 -17.11 -27.29 -20.15
N GLY A 297 -17.21 -26.63 -21.31
CA GLY A 297 -16.96 -27.20 -22.64
C GLY A 297 -15.59 -27.85 -22.80
N MET A 298 -14.56 -27.36 -22.11
CA MET A 298 -13.21 -27.94 -22.11
C MET A 298 -13.10 -29.27 -21.35
N ALA A 299 -14.22 -29.76 -20.79
CA ALA A 299 -14.31 -30.92 -19.90
C ALA A 299 -13.34 -30.83 -18.71
N ASP A 300 -13.12 -29.61 -18.21
CA ASP A 300 -12.23 -29.32 -17.08
C ASP A 300 -12.96 -29.36 -15.72
N THR A 301 -14.28 -29.15 -15.74
CA THR A 301 -15.13 -29.13 -14.55
C THR A 301 -16.40 -29.94 -14.78
N ASP A 302 -17.07 -30.34 -13.69
CA ASP A 302 -18.37 -31.01 -13.76
C ASP A 302 -19.39 -30.21 -14.58
N VAL A 303 -20.18 -30.92 -15.40
CA VAL A 303 -21.27 -30.32 -16.16
C VAL A 303 -22.42 -29.98 -15.22
N LYS A 304 -22.61 -28.69 -14.93
CA LYS A 304 -23.63 -28.16 -14.01
C LYS A 304 -24.21 -26.85 -14.56
N GLY A 305 -25.35 -26.44 -14.00
CA GLY A 305 -25.95 -25.14 -14.27
C GLY A 305 -26.51 -24.99 -15.68
N LEU A 306 -26.32 -23.80 -16.27
CA LEU A 306 -27.00 -23.34 -17.48
C LEU A 306 -26.86 -24.26 -18.70
N ILE A 307 -25.71 -24.90 -18.86
CA ILE A 307 -25.39 -25.74 -20.03
C ILE A 307 -25.62 -27.24 -19.79
N SER A 308 -26.19 -27.59 -18.64
CA SER A 308 -26.49 -28.99 -18.29
C SER A 308 -27.39 -29.65 -19.33
N GLY A 309 -27.02 -30.85 -19.77
CA GLY A 309 -27.69 -31.62 -20.81
C GLY A 309 -27.10 -31.41 -22.21
N CYS A 310 -26.42 -30.28 -22.50
CA CYS A 310 -25.80 -30.03 -23.80
C CYS A 310 -24.62 -30.95 -24.08
N GLU A 311 -23.92 -31.43 -23.05
CA GLU A 311 -22.87 -32.45 -23.18
C GLU A 311 -23.41 -33.75 -23.75
N LYS A 312 -24.69 -34.06 -23.50
CA LYS A 312 -25.39 -35.24 -24.03
C LYS A 312 -26.08 -34.96 -25.35
N SER A 313 -26.83 -33.86 -25.45
CA SER A 313 -27.66 -33.57 -26.62
C SER A 313 -26.87 -33.05 -27.82
N ILE A 314 -25.79 -32.29 -27.61
CA ILE A 314 -24.95 -31.71 -28.68
C ILE A 314 -23.67 -32.53 -28.86
N LEU A 315 -22.97 -32.80 -27.76
CA LEU A 315 -21.63 -33.41 -27.78
C LEU A 315 -21.60 -34.91 -27.44
N GLY A 316 -22.75 -35.56 -27.28
CA GLY A 316 -22.84 -36.89 -26.67
C GLY A 316 -22.00 -37.99 -27.33
N LYS A 317 -21.82 -37.93 -28.66
CA LYS A 317 -20.97 -38.87 -29.41
C LYS A 317 -19.46 -38.71 -29.09
N TYR A 318 -19.04 -37.49 -28.72
CA TYR A 318 -17.63 -37.09 -28.67
C TYR A 318 -17.13 -36.75 -27.26
N TRP A 319 -18.02 -36.41 -26.34
CA TRP A 319 -17.70 -35.80 -25.04
C TRP A 319 -16.62 -36.57 -24.25
N THR A 320 -16.75 -37.90 -24.21
CA THR A 320 -15.84 -38.80 -23.47
C THR A 320 -14.73 -39.39 -24.32
N LYS A 321 -14.64 -39.03 -25.60
CA LYS A 321 -13.68 -39.60 -26.57
C LYS A 321 -12.48 -38.66 -26.73
N LYS A 322 -11.27 -39.20 -26.51
CA LYS A 322 -10.03 -38.53 -26.90
C LYS A 322 -9.88 -38.59 -28.41
N GLU A 323 -9.33 -37.54 -29.01
CA GLU A 323 -9.06 -37.45 -30.46
C GLU A 323 -10.27 -37.79 -31.35
N TYR A 324 -11.46 -37.39 -30.90
CA TYR A 324 -12.73 -37.74 -31.55
C TYR A 324 -12.82 -37.32 -33.02
N TRP A 325 -12.05 -36.33 -33.45
CA TRP A 325 -12.01 -35.84 -34.83
C TRP A 325 -11.22 -36.76 -35.79
N ASN A 326 -10.42 -37.69 -35.27
CA ASN A 326 -9.68 -38.68 -36.06
C ASN A 326 -10.47 -39.97 -36.29
N ILE A 327 -11.63 -40.12 -35.67
CA ILE A 327 -12.50 -41.30 -35.80
C ILE A 327 -13.22 -41.23 -37.17
N PRO A 328 -12.98 -42.18 -38.10
CA PRO A 328 -13.53 -42.13 -39.47
C PRO A 328 -15.06 -42.05 -39.51
N GLU A 329 -15.74 -42.73 -38.58
CA GLU A 329 -17.20 -42.76 -38.47
C GLU A 329 -17.81 -41.38 -38.16
N TYR A 330 -17.02 -40.45 -37.62
CA TYR A 330 -17.46 -39.09 -37.27
C TYR A 330 -17.00 -38.04 -38.29
N ALA A 331 -16.36 -38.43 -39.40
CA ALA A 331 -15.74 -37.49 -40.34
C ALA A 331 -16.73 -36.46 -40.92
N ASP A 332 -17.99 -36.86 -41.11
CA ASP A 332 -19.06 -36.01 -41.63
C ASP A 332 -19.89 -35.29 -40.55
N ASP A 333 -19.64 -35.57 -39.27
CA ASP A 333 -20.37 -34.97 -38.17
C ASP A 333 -19.99 -33.48 -37.97
N SER A 334 -20.98 -32.64 -37.64
CA SER A 334 -20.83 -31.18 -37.53
C SER A 334 -19.64 -30.73 -36.66
N ILE A 335 -19.53 -31.31 -35.45
CA ILE A 335 -18.49 -30.93 -34.47
C ILE A 335 -17.09 -31.33 -34.95
N VAL A 336 -16.96 -32.43 -35.68
CA VAL A 336 -15.67 -32.88 -36.24
C VAL A 336 -15.23 -31.97 -37.37
N ARG A 337 -16.14 -31.56 -38.25
CA ARG A 337 -15.82 -30.60 -39.33
C ARG A 337 -15.39 -29.25 -38.77
N ILE A 338 -16.07 -28.76 -37.74
CA ILE A 338 -15.68 -27.53 -37.03
C ILE A 338 -14.28 -27.69 -36.41
N LYS A 339 -14.03 -28.78 -35.68
CA LYS A 339 -12.73 -29.05 -35.04
C LYS A 339 -11.58 -29.07 -36.04
N LYS A 340 -11.71 -29.82 -37.14
CA LYS A 340 -10.66 -29.88 -38.18
C LYS A 340 -10.39 -28.53 -38.83
N ALA A 341 -11.43 -27.73 -39.06
CA ALA A 341 -11.28 -26.40 -39.63
C ALA A 341 -10.57 -25.43 -38.67
N VAL A 342 -10.92 -25.46 -37.38
CA VAL A 342 -10.26 -24.66 -36.33
C VAL A 342 -8.80 -25.07 -36.16
N ASP A 343 -8.50 -26.36 -36.10
CA ASP A 343 -7.11 -26.84 -35.99
C ASP A 343 -6.28 -26.45 -37.21
N GLY A 344 -6.84 -26.58 -38.43
CA GLY A 344 -6.16 -26.15 -39.65
C GLY A 344 -5.86 -24.65 -39.68
N LEU A 345 -6.77 -23.82 -39.14
CA LEU A 345 -6.53 -22.38 -38.99
C LEU A 345 -5.39 -22.10 -38.00
N ILE A 346 -5.43 -22.72 -36.82
CA ILE A 346 -4.41 -22.54 -35.78
C ILE A 346 -3.03 -22.99 -36.27
N GLU A 347 -2.95 -24.17 -36.89
CA GLU A 347 -1.70 -24.69 -37.47
C GLU A 347 -1.11 -23.76 -38.53
N LYS A 348 -1.97 -23.19 -39.38
CA LYS A 348 -1.53 -22.22 -40.39
C LYS A 348 -0.96 -20.95 -39.74
N SER A 349 -1.68 -20.37 -38.78
CA SER A 349 -1.24 -19.14 -38.10
C SER A 349 0.03 -19.35 -37.27
N PHE A 350 0.23 -20.54 -36.68
CA PHE A 350 1.49 -20.91 -36.04
C PHE A 350 2.65 -21.01 -37.02
N LYS A 351 2.44 -21.58 -38.22
CA LYS A 351 3.48 -21.64 -39.26
C LYS A 351 3.84 -20.25 -39.81
N GLU A 352 2.86 -19.36 -39.92
CA GLU A 352 3.06 -18.02 -40.49
C GLU A 352 3.63 -17.00 -39.48
N SER A 353 3.24 -17.07 -38.20
CA SER A 353 3.55 -16.04 -37.21
C SER A 353 3.86 -16.53 -35.80
N GLY A 354 3.81 -17.85 -35.53
CA GLY A 354 4.03 -18.43 -34.21
C GLY A 354 2.89 -18.20 -33.20
N LYS A 355 1.83 -17.47 -33.58
CA LYS A 355 0.70 -17.11 -32.70
C LYS A 355 -0.63 -17.01 -33.46
N ILE A 356 -1.74 -17.10 -32.73
CA ILE A 356 -3.07 -16.83 -33.26
C ILE A 356 -3.93 -16.10 -32.24
N ALA A 357 -4.69 -15.09 -32.68
CA ALA A 357 -5.60 -14.37 -31.79
C ALA A 357 -6.87 -15.19 -31.55
N ILE A 358 -7.37 -15.24 -30.31
CA ILE A 358 -8.64 -15.92 -30.00
C ILE A 358 -9.83 -15.29 -30.76
N GLY A 359 -9.76 -13.98 -30.98
CA GLY A 359 -10.75 -13.25 -31.75
C GLY A 359 -10.79 -13.69 -33.22
N GLU A 360 -9.64 -14.02 -33.81
CA GLU A 360 -9.56 -14.54 -35.18
C GLU A 360 -10.22 -15.91 -35.30
N ILE A 361 -9.97 -16.80 -34.33
CA ILE A 361 -10.62 -18.12 -34.26
C ILE A 361 -12.14 -17.95 -34.16
N TYR A 362 -12.61 -17.05 -33.28
CA TYR A 362 -14.05 -16.87 -33.11
C TYR A 362 -14.69 -16.20 -34.33
N SER A 363 -14.07 -15.18 -34.92
CA SER A 363 -14.54 -14.55 -36.16
C SER A 363 -14.65 -15.57 -37.30
N PHE A 364 -13.70 -16.50 -37.41
CA PHE A 364 -13.77 -17.62 -38.36
C PHE A 364 -14.96 -18.54 -38.07
N LEU A 365 -15.21 -18.89 -36.80
CA LEU A 365 -16.39 -19.66 -36.41
C LEU A 365 -17.70 -18.93 -36.72
N GLU A 366 -17.75 -17.61 -36.53
CA GLU A 366 -18.91 -16.78 -36.87
C GLU A 366 -19.16 -16.73 -38.39
N SER A 367 -18.11 -16.51 -39.19
CA SER A 367 -18.25 -16.33 -40.64
C SER A 367 -18.48 -17.63 -41.41
N GLU A 368 -17.73 -18.68 -41.08
CA GLU A 368 -17.77 -19.95 -41.82
C GLU A 368 -18.85 -20.91 -41.29
N PHE A 369 -19.01 -20.97 -39.96
CA PHE A 369 -19.92 -21.92 -39.32
C PHE A 369 -21.15 -21.25 -38.72
N GLY A 370 -21.26 -19.92 -38.78
CA GLY A 370 -22.42 -19.20 -38.29
C GLY A 370 -22.54 -19.20 -36.78
N PHE A 371 -21.45 -19.29 -36.02
CA PHE A 371 -21.54 -19.23 -34.56
C PHE A 371 -22.17 -17.90 -34.14
N SER A 372 -23.25 -17.97 -33.38
CA SER A 372 -23.90 -16.80 -32.80
C SER A 372 -23.28 -16.48 -31.43
N PRO A 373 -23.34 -15.22 -30.96
CA PRO A 373 -22.94 -14.87 -29.61
C PRO A 373 -23.95 -15.44 -28.61
N CYS A 374 -23.79 -16.71 -28.20
CA CYS A 374 -24.63 -17.39 -27.23
C CYS A 374 -23.83 -18.39 -26.39
N ASN A 375 -24.42 -18.86 -25.28
CA ASN A 375 -23.76 -19.80 -24.38
C ASN A 375 -23.48 -21.16 -25.04
N VAL A 376 -24.33 -21.63 -25.96
CA VAL A 376 -24.08 -22.87 -26.72
C VAL A 376 -22.84 -22.74 -27.61
N SER A 377 -22.69 -21.64 -28.36
CA SER A 377 -21.49 -21.38 -29.16
C SER A 377 -20.23 -21.29 -28.30
N ALA A 378 -20.30 -20.62 -27.15
CA ALA A 378 -19.19 -20.54 -26.20
C ALA A 378 -18.79 -21.93 -25.64
N PHE A 379 -19.78 -22.77 -25.34
CA PHE A 379 -19.57 -24.15 -24.89
C PHE A 379 -18.90 -25.01 -25.96
N ILE A 380 -19.37 -24.94 -27.21
CA ILE A 380 -18.77 -25.68 -28.34
C ILE A 380 -17.36 -25.14 -28.64
N CYS A 381 -17.16 -23.83 -28.63
CA CYS A 381 -15.84 -23.20 -28.81
C CYS A 381 -14.84 -23.70 -27.76
N GLY A 382 -15.23 -23.76 -26.49
CA GLY A 382 -14.42 -24.36 -25.43
C GLY A 382 -14.09 -25.83 -25.67
N PHE A 383 -15.05 -26.61 -26.19
CA PHE A 383 -14.82 -28.02 -26.49
C PHE A 383 -13.85 -28.25 -27.65
N VAL A 384 -13.95 -27.47 -28.74
CA VAL A 384 -13.04 -27.63 -29.90
C VAL A 384 -11.65 -27.06 -29.65
N LEU A 385 -11.48 -26.19 -28.66
CA LEU A 385 -10.19 -25.62 -28.26
C LEU A 385 -9.55 -26.31 -27.04
N LYS A 386 -10.16 -27.38 -26.50
CA LYS A 386 -9.71 -28.00 -25.25
C LYS A 386 -8.28 -28.56 -25.31
N GLU A 387 -7.75 -28.86 -26.48
CA GLU A 387 -6.36 -29.29 -26.67
C GLU A 387 -5.34 -28.15 -26.49
N TYR A 388 -5.79 -26.89 -26.57
CA TYR A 388 -4.96 -25.70 -26.43
C TYR A 388 -5.02 -25.08 -25.02
N LYS A 389 -5.51 -25.83 -24.01
CA LYS A 389 -5.74 -25.33 -22.65
C LYS A 389 -4.54 -25.48 -21.70
N SER A 390 -3.43 -26.05 -22.18
CA SER A 390 -2.24 -26.38 -21.40
C SER A 390 -0.99 -26.40 -22.29
N ASP A 391 0.14 -26.81 -21.72
CA ASP A 391 1.40 -26.99 -22.46
C ASP A 391 1.22 -27.91 -23.69
N PRO A 392 1.93 -27.63 -24.81
CA PRO A 392 3.02 -26.65 -24.97
C PRO A 392 2.56 -25.22 -25.29
N TYR A 393 1.28 -24.91 -25.13
CA TYR A 393 0.74 -23.59 -25.50
C TYR A 393 0.88 -22.58 -24.35
N ARG A 394 1.04 -21.30 -24.70
CA ARG A 394 1.06 -20.18 -23.75
C ARG A 394 0.03 -19.12 -24.12
N PHE A 395 -0.40 -18.38 -23.11
CA PHE A 395 -1.18 -17.16 -23.30
C PHE A 395 -0.22 -16.00 -23.57
N MET A 396 -0.61 -15.08 -24.43
CA MET A 396 0.03 -13.78 -24.56
C MET A 396 -1.03 -12.68 -24.62
N ASN A 397 -0.88 -11.63 -23.80
CA ASN A 397 -1.77 -10.48 -23.85
C ASN A 397 -1.40 -9.52 -25.01
N SER A 398 -2.18 -8.46 -25.20
CA SER A 398 -1.91 -7.46 -26.26
C SER A 398 -0.61 -6.68 -26.09
N GLU A 399 -0.01 -6.71 -24.89
CA GLU A 399 1.22 -6.00 -24.54
C GLU A 399 2.47 -6.90 -24.67
N GLY A 400 2.28 -8.15 -25.12
CA GLY A 400 3.38 -9.11 -25.31
C GLY A 400 3.76 -9.91 -24.05
N HIS A 401 3.10 -9.69 -22.92
CA HIS A 401 3.34 -10.49 -21.72
C HIS A 401 2.79 -11.90 -21.91
N SER A 402 3.66 -12.90 -21.71
CA SER A 402 3.32 -14.31 -21.81
C SER A 402 3.15 -14.95 -20.44
N GLU A 403 2.15 -15.82 -20.31
CA GLU A 403 1.86 -16.64 -19.14
C GLU A 403 1.61 -18.09 -19.58
N ALA A 404 1.75 -19.04 -18.66
CA ALA A 404 1.32 -20.42 -18.88
C ALA A 404 -0.14 -20.49 -19.31
N MET A 405 -0.45 -21.27 -20.35
CA MET A 405 -1.84 -21.50 -20.74
C MET A 405 -2.51 -22.38 -19.70
N THR A 406 -3.71 -21.98 -19.27
CA THR A 406 -4.54 -22.74 -18.34
C THR A 406 -6.00 -22.76 -18.82
N PRO A 407 -6.83 -23.71 -18.35
CA PRO A 407 -8.26 -23.69 -18.63
C PRO A 407 -8.95 -22.37 -18.21
N ASP A 408 -8.51 -21.77 -17.10
CA ASP A 408 -8.96 -20.45 -16.65
C ASP A 408 -8.68 -19.37 -17.67
N LYS A 409 -7.44 -19.35 -18.17
CA LYS A 409 -7.01 -18.32 -19.11
C LYS A 409 -7.68 -18.48 -20.46
N LEU A 410 -7.75 -19.70 -21.00
CA LEU A 410 -8.41 -19.95 -22.28
C LEU A 410 -9.91 -19.65 -22.22
N SER A 411 -10.60 -20.03 -21.14
CA SER A 411 -12.03 -19.73 -20.96
C SER A 411 -12.28 -18.23 -20.82
N GLU A 412 -11.37 -17.49 -20.21
CA GLU A 412 -11.38 -16.03 -20.15
C GLU A 412 -11.19 -15.40 -21.54
N MET A 413 -10.20 -15.86 -22.31
CA MET A 413 -9.96 -15.40 -23.68
C MET A 413 -11.22 -15.57 -24.54
N ILE A 414 -11.85 -16.75 -24.49
CA ILE A 414 -13.11 -17.03 -25.20
C ILE A 414 -14.23 -16.13 -24.69
N GLY A 415 -14.43 -16.07 -23.36
CA GLY A 415 -15.49 -15.25 -22.78
C GLY A 415 -15.36 -13.75 -23.07
N ASN A 416 -14.14 -13.29 -23.31
CA ASN A 416 -13.84 -11.92 -23.67
C ASN A 416 -14.04 -11.61 -25.16
N CYS A 417 -13.94 -12.59 -26.07
CA CYS A 417 -14.10 -12.36 -27.50
C CYS A 417 -15.56 -12.46 -27.99
N ILE A 418 -16.39 -13.27 -27.35
CA ILE A 418 -17.75 -13.53 -27.84
C ILE A 418 -18.67 -12.31 -27.62
N GLY A 419 -19.29 -11.83 -28.70
CA GLY A 419 -20.31 -10.77 -28.67
C GLY A 419 -19.77 -9.36 -28.32
N LYS A 420 -18.45 -9.16 -28.29
CA LYS A 420 -17.81 -7.88 -27.95
C LYS A 420 -16.93 -7.40 -29.11
N GLY A 421 -17.31 -6.28 -29.74
CA GLY A 421 -16.64 -5.76 -30.94
C GLY A 421 -15.28 -5.07 -30.72
N ASN A 422 -14.83 -4.86 -29.48
CA ASN A 422 -13.55 -4.19 -29.19
C ASN A 422 -12.96 -4.67 -27.85
N VAL A 423 -12.24 -5.79 -27.89
CA VAL A 423 -11.43 -6.25 -26.75
C VAL A 423 -9.97 -6.33 -27.18
N LYS A 424 -9.07 -5.94 -26.27
CA LYS A 424 -7.62 -6.10 -26.46
C LYS A 424 -7.32 -7.53 -26.91
N PRO A 425 -6.59 -7.74 -28.02
CA PRO A 425 -6.35 -9.07 -28.53
C PRO A 425 -5.55 -9.89 -27.52
N SER A 426 -5.91 -11.16 -27.40
CA SER A 426 -5.15 -12.17 -26.65
C SER A 426 -4.83 -13.32 -27.58
N TYR A 427 -3.64 -13.88 -27.41
CA TYR A 427 -3.06 -14.83 -28.35
C TYR A 427 -2.79 -16.18 -27.66
N ILE A 428 -2.99 -17.24 -28.42
CA ILE A 428 -2.42 -18.55 -28.15
C ILE A 428 -1.08 -18.57 -28.90
N ILE A 429 0.01 -18.96 -28.22
CA ILE A 429 1.34 -19.11 -28.82
C ILE A 429 1.85 -20.54 -28.57
N SER A 430 2.66 -21.07 -29.47
CA SER A 430 3.35 -22.35 -29.29
C SER A 430 4.79 -22.12 -28.83
N LEU A 431 5.25 -22.87 -27.83
CA LEU A 431 6.68 -22.91 -27.49
C LEU A 431 7.48 -23.51 -28.65
N THR A 432 8.63 -22.92 -28.98
CA THR A 432 9.60 -23.52 -29.92
C THR A 432 10.36 -24.69 -29.25
N GLU A 433 11.02 -25.54 -30.05
CA GLU A 433 11.86 -26.62 -29.51
C GLU A 433 13.04 -26.06 -28.69
N GLU A 434 13.59 -24.92 -29.12
CA GLU A 434 14.65 -24.21 -28.42
C GLU A 434 14.17 -23.65 -27.07
N GLU A 435 13.01 -23.02 -27.00
CA GLU A 435 12.47 -22.53 -25.73
C GLU A 435 12.20 -23.66 -24.75
N LYS A 436 11.70 -24.80 -25.25
CA LYS A 436 11.49 -26.00 -24.41
C LYS A 436 12.82 -26.53 -23.86
N ALA A 437 13.83 -26.67 -24.71
CA ALA A 437 15.16 -27.10 -24.31
C ALA A 437 15.79 -26.13 -23.29
N PHE A 438 15.56 -24.82 -23.44
CA PHE A 438 15.97 -23.81 -22.47
C PHE A 438 15.33 -24.02 -21.09
N TYR A 439 14.01 -24.23 -21.02
CA TYR A 439 13.34 -24.46 -19.74
C TYR A 439 13.81 -25.76 -19.09
N ASP A 440 13.95 -26.85 -19.86
CA ASP A 440 14.43 -28.14 -19.37
C ASP A 440 15.86 -28.03 -18.80
N LEU A 441 16.76 -27.31 -19.49
CA LEU A 441 18.11 -27.05 -19.01
C LEU A 441 18.08 -26.20 -17.74
N THR A 442 17.28 -25.14 -17.73
CA THR A 442 17.24 -24.18 -16.61
C THR A 442 16.71 -24.80 -15.33
N VAL A 443 15.62 -25.58 -15.42
CA VAL A 443 15.04 -26.32 -14.29
C VAL A 443 16.08 -27.26 -13.69
N GLN A 444 16.80 -28.00 -14.53
CA GLN A 444 17.73 -29.03 -14.06
C GLN A 444 19.09 -28.46 -13.60
N ALA A 445 19.65 -27.48 -14.30
CA ALA A 445 20.96 -26.91 -13.99
C ALA A 445 20.92 -25.97 -12.78
N TRP A 446 19.85 -25.18 -12.64
CA TRP A 446 19.70 -24.19 -11.57
C TRP A 446 18.77 -24.63 -10.44
N GLY A 447 18.09 -25.77 -10.57
CA GLY A 447 17.16 -26.29 -9.56
C GLY A 447 15.92 -25.41 -9.39
N VAL A 448 15.39 -24.86 -10.49
CA VAL A 448 14.17 -24.04 -10.49
C VAL A 448 12.94 -24.96 -10.57
N PRO A 449 11.87 -24.73 -9.80
CA PRO A 449 10.64 -25.51 -9.93
C PRO A 449 10.03 -25.42 -11.33
N GLU A 450 9.63 -26.55 -11.92
CA GLU A 450 9.11 -26.65 -13.28
C GLU A 450 7.88 -25.74 -13.52
N ASN A 451 7.00 -25.65 -12.53
CA ASN A 451 5.81 -24.78 -12.55
C ASN A 451 6.11 -23.28 -12.48
N GLN A 452 7.37 -22.89 -12.26
CA GLN A 452 7.81 -21.49 -12.09
C GLN A 452 8.61 -20.96 -13.30
N CYS A 453 8.86 -21.79 -14.30
CA CYS A 453 9.52 -21.43 -15.56
C CYS A 453 8.48 -21.12 -16.66
N SER A 454 7.62 -20.10 -16.47
CA SER A 454 6.54 -19.80 -17.43
C SER A 454 6.94 -18.82 -18.55
N SER A 455 8.00 -18.04 -18.37
CA SER A 455 8.56 -17.11 -19.36
C SER A 455 10.08 -16.94 -19.20
N PRO A 456 10.82 -16.47 -20.22
CA PRO A 456 12.26 -16.20 -20.10
C PRO A 456 12.58 -15.20 -18.99
N ASN A 457 11.74 -14.18 -18.79
CA ASN A 457 11.92 -13.19 -17.73
C ASN A 457 11.71 -13.78 -16.33
N GLN A 458 10.71 -14.64 -16.17
CA GLN A 458 10.47 -15.31 -14.90
C GLN A 458 11.61 -16.30 -14.60
N ALA A 459 12.01 -17.11 -15.59
CA ALA A 459 13.16 -18.00 -15.47
C ALA A 459 14.44 -17.22 -15.11
N GLY A 460 14.71 -16.10 -15.76
CA GLY A 460 15.83 -15.21 -15.43
C GLY A 460 15.76 -14.67 -13.99
N SER A 461 14.57 -14.34 -13.48
CA SER A 461 14.42 -13.88 -12.09
C SER A 461 14.73 -14.98 -11.07
N PHE A 462 14.39 -16.23 -11.36
CA PHE A 462 14.75 -17.37 -10.51
C PHE A 462 16.24 -17.72 -10.60
N VAL A 463 16.81 -17.70 -11.80
CA VAL A 463 18.24 -17.86 -12.01
C VAL A 463 19.01 -16.81 -11.21
N LEU A 464 18.59 -15.54 -11.22
CA LEU A 464 19.16 -14.49 -10.38
C LEU A 464 19.10 -14.82 -8.89
N SER A 465 17.98 -15.37 -8.42
CA SER A 465 17.86 -15.81 -7.02
C SER A 465 18.86 -16.93 -6.71
N LYS A 466 19.04 -17.89 -7.62
CA LYS A 466 19.99 -19.00 -7.46
C LYS A 466 21.44 -18.53 -7.54
N MET A 467 21.76 -17.57 -8.41
CA MET A 467 23.08 -16.94 -8.47
C MET A 467 23.45 -16.27 -7.13
N ARG A 468 22.48 -15.70 -6.40
CA ARG A 468 22.71 -15.11 -5.06
C ARG A 468 23.03 -16.15 -3.99
N GLU A 469 22.55 -17.38 -4.13
CA GLU A 469 22.83 -18.46 -3.18
C GLU A 469 24.30 -18.94 -3.25
N LEU A 470 25.06 -18.57 -4.30
CA LEU A 470 26.44 -19.00 -4.53
C LEU A 470 27.50 -18.20 -3.75
N GLU A 471 27.09 -17.21 -2.95
CA GLU A 471 27.92 -16.34 -2.09
C GLU A 471 28.92 -15.41 -2.79
N PHE A 472 29.41 -15.78 -3.98
CA PHE A 472 30.32 -15.00 -4.82
C PHE A 472 29.75 -14.85 -6.24
N PRO A 473 30.14 -13.81 -7.00
CA PRO A 473 29.65 -13.59 -8.35
C PRO A 473 29.97 -14.74 -9.30
N VAL A 474 29.00 -15.09 -10.15
CA VAL A 474 29.13 -16.18 -11.12
C VAL A 474 30.18 -15.93 -12.20
N TRP A 475 30.61 -14.68 -12.41
CA TRP A 475 31.67 -14.41 -13.39
C TRP A 475 33.03 -14.96 -12.98
N THR A 476 33.24 -15.21 -11.68
CA THR A 476 34.44 -15.87 -11.16
C THR A 476 34.59 -17.32 -11.64
N LEU A 477 33.50 -17.92 -12.14
CA LEU A 477 33.53 -19.27 -12.69
C LEU A 477 34.37 -19.36 -13.97
N GLU A 478 34.65 -18.25 -14.65
CA GLU A 478 35.56 -18.21 -15.80
C GLU A 478 36.95 -18.76 -15.43
N GLU A 479 37.45 -18.41 -14.24
CA GLU A 479 38.79 -18.78 -13.76
C GLU A 479 38.94 -20.29 -13.51
N VAL A 480 37.84 -20.99 -13.25
CA VAL A 480 37.84 -22.41 -12.90
C VAL A 480 37.21 -23.30 -13.98
N ASP A 481 36.65 -22.72 -15.03
CA ASP A 481 36.09 -23.50 -16.14
C ASP A 481 37.20 -24.09 -17.01
N THR A 482 37.18 -25.43 -17.12
CA THR A 482 38.10 -26.20 -17.97
C THR A 482 37.38 -26.84 -19.16
N THR A 483 36.07 -26.65 -19.28
CA THR A 483 35.19 -27.36 -20.21
C THR A 483 34.57 -26.48 -21.29
N GLY A 484 34.72 -25.15 -21.17
CA GLY A 484 34.14 -24.14 -22.05
C GLY A 484 32.64 -23.89 -21.82
N VAL A 485 32.06 -24.43 -20.76
CA VAL A 485 30.62 -24.29 -20.47
C VAL A 485 30.26 -22.92 -19.88
N TYR A 486 31.26 -22.15 -19.45
CA TYR A 486 31.06 -20.81 -18.91
C TYR A 486 30.43 -19.84 -19.93
N ASP A 487 30.57 -20.08 -21.24
CA ASP A 487 29.86 -19.28 -22.25
C ASP A 487 28.33 -19.40 -22.13
N VAL A 488 27.81 -20.54 -21.67
CA VAL A 488 26.38 -20.71 -21.35
C VAL A 488 26.02 -19.96 -20.06
N VAL A 489 26.94 -19.90 -19.08
CA VAL A 489 26.76 -19.06 -17.87
C VAL A 489 26.71 -17.58 -18.25
N LYS A 490 27.55 -17.10 -19.19
CA LYS A 490 27.48 -15.74 -19.75
C LYS A 490 26.12 -15.46 -20.39
N LEU A 491 25.53 -16.43 -21.10
CA LEU A 491 24.17 -16.28 -21.64
C LEU A 491 23.12 -16.17 -20.53
N TYR A 492 23.22 -16.95 -19.45
CA TYR A 492 22.34 -16.80 -18.28
C TYR A 492 22.51 -15.43 -17.59
N MET A 493 23.74 -14.91 -17.49
CA MET A 493 23.98 -13.55 -16.98
C MET A 493 23.27 -12.50 -17.84
N LYS A 494 23.39 -12.60 -19.17
CA LYS A 494 22.67 -11.72 -20.11
C LYS A 494 21.16 -11.85 -19.97
N LEU A 495 20.63 -13.07 -19.83
CA LEU A 495 19.20 -13.32 -19.66
C LEU A 495 18.63 -12.57 -18.44
N VAL A 496 19.36 -12.59 -17.33
CA VAL A 496 18.97 -11.90 -16.09
C VAL A 496 18.89 -10.37 -16.28
N GLN A 497 19.80 -9.83 -17.11
CA GLN A 497 19.91 -8.39 -17.41
C GLN A 497 18.92 -7.92 -18.49
N SER A 498 18.45 -8.82 -19.36
CA SER A 498 17.54 -8.49 -20.47
C SER A 498 16.05 -8.51 -20.09
N ARG A 499 15.23 -7.83 -20.90
CA ARG A 499 13.76 -7.77 -20.78
C ARG A 499 13.11 -7.88 -22.17
N GLY A 500 11.85 -8.34 -22.23
CA GLY A 500 11.10 -8.43 -23.49
C GLY A 500 11.75 -9.36 -24.52
N ASP A 501 11.75 -8.93 -25.78
CA ASP A 501 12.22 -9.72 -26.94
C ASP A 501 13.69 -10.17 -26.81
N ASP A 502 14.57 -9.33 -26.23
CA ASP A 502 15.98 -9.69 -26.01
C ASP A 502 16.13 -10.90 -25.07
N ALA A 503 15.28 -11.01 -24.05
CA ALA A 503 15.30 -12.15 -23.12
C ALA A 503 14.85 -13.44 -23.82
N HIS A 504 13.92 -13.34 -24.75
CA HIS A 504 13.45 -14.47 -25.56
C HIS A 504 14.53 -14.94 -26.53
N ASP A 505 15.23 -14.02 -27.20
CA ASP A 505 16.36 -14.36 -28.07
C ASP A 505 17.50 -15.05 -27.32
N ILE A 506 17.79 -14.60 -26.10
CA ILE A 506 18.81 -15.22 -25.25
C ILE A 506 18.37 -16.62 -24.78
N ALA A 507 17.11 -16.78 -24.38
CA ALA A 507 16.55 -18.08 -24.02
C ALA A 507 16.65 -19.08 -25.18
N ASN A 508 16.27 -18.66 -26.40
CA ASN A 508 16.42 -19.47 -27.60
C ASN A 508 17.88 -19.85 -27.89
N LYS A 509 18.84 -18.94 -27.67
CA LYS A 509 20.27 -19.24 -27.81
C LYS A 509 20.73 -20.30 -26.79
N ILE A 510 20.34 -20.17 -25.52
CA ILE A 510 20.66 -21.17 -24.48
C ILE A 510 20.07 -22.54 -24.85
N GLY A 511 18.81 -22.57 -25.29
CA GLY A 511 18.14 -23.78 -25.73
C GLY A 511 18.84 -24.45 -26.91
N ARG A 512 19.27 -23.66 -27.89
CA ARG A 512 20.05 -24.14 -29.05
C ARG A 512 21.39 -24.75 -28.65
N GLU A 513 22.13 -24.11 -27.75
CA GLU A 513 23.39 -24.65 -27.20
C GLU A 513 23.17 -25.99 -26.50
N PHE A 514 22.06 -26.12 -25.77
CA PHE A 514 21.71 -27.37 -25.10
C PHE A 514 21.37 -28.49 -26.08
N ILE A 515 20.59 -28.19 -27.12
CA ILE A 515 20.25 -29.14 -28.19
C ILE A 515 21.51 -29.64 -28.90
N GLN A 516 22.45 -28.74 -29.21
CA GLN A 516 23.69 -29.07 -29.90
C GLN A 516 24.67 -29.86 -29.01
N SER A 517 24.65 -29.65 -27.70
CA SER A 517 25.52 -30.33 -26.73
C SER A 517 24.74 -30.78 -25.49
N PRO A 518 24.13 -31.99 -25.50
CA PRO A 518 23.36 -32.48 -24.35
C PRO A 518 24.17 -32.63 -23.05
N ASN A 519 25.50 -32.77 -23.14
CA ASN A 519 26.38 -32.85 -21.96
C ASN A 519 26.53 -31.49 -21.23
N THR A 520 26.01 -30.39 -21.80
CA THR A 520 26.01 -29.06 -21.20
C THR A 520 25.36 -29.06 -19.81
N LEU A 521 24.32 -29.86 -19.57
CA LEU A 521 23.68 -29.96 -18.26
C LEU A 521 24.64 -30.42 -17.15
N ASN A 522 25.37 -31.52 -17.38
CA ASN A 522 26.29 -32.06 -16.38
C ASN A 522 27.45 -31.10 -16.15
N LYS A 523 28.02 -30.54 -17.23
CA LYS A 523 29.08 -29.53 -17.15
C LYS A 523 28.64 -28.29 -16.36
N LEU A 524 27.40 -27.80 -16.56
CA LEU A 524 26.86 -26.69 -15.80
C LEU A 524 26.67 -27.03 -14.32
N LYS A 525 26.18 -28.23 -13.99
CA LYS A 525 26.04 -28.68 -12.59
C LYS A 525 27.38 -28.78 -11.88
N ASP A 526 28.39 -29.28 -12.59
CA ASP A 526 29.75 -29.41 -12.05
C ASP A 526 30.42 -28.03 -11.86
N LEU A 527 30.16 -27.08 -12.77
CA LEU A 527 30.73 -25.72 -12.70
C LEU A 527 30.02 -24.84 -11.66
N ILE A 528 28.67 -24.77 -11.69
CA ILE A 528 27.86 -23.85 -10.88
C ILE A 528 27.72 -24.40 -9.45
N THR A 529 28.79 -24.27 -8.68
CA THR A 529 28.84 -24.67 -7.27
C THR A 529 29.45 -23.55 -6.42
N LEU A 530 29.05 -23.51 -5.15
CA LEU A 530 29.57 -22.55 -4.17
C LEU A 530 31.10 -22.67 -4.00
N ASP A 531 31.62 -23.89 -4.03
CA ASP A 531 33.07 -24.15 -3.92
C ASP A 531 33.84 -23.60 -5.12
N ASN A 532 33.32 -23.81 -6.34
CA ASN A 532 33.93 -23.27 -7.55
C ASN A 532 33.87 -21.74 -7.61
N CYS A 533 32.76 -21.10 -7.22
CA CYS A 533 32.72 -19.63 -7.14
C CYS A 533 33.74 -19.09 -6.12
N ARG A 534 33.92 -19.76 -4.97
CA ARG A 534 34.93 -19.38 -3.97
C ARG A 534 36.35 -19.56 -4.50
N LYS A 535 36.63 -20.68 -5.16
CA LYS A 535 37.94 -20.97 -5.76
C LYS A 535 38.26 -19.97 -6.89
N GLY A 536 37.28 -19.71 -7.76
CA GLY A 536 37.39 -18.73 -8.84
C GLY A 536 37.65 -17.33 -8.30
N MET A 537 36.93 -16.90 -7.26
CA MET A 537 37.20 -15.62 -6.61
C MET A 537 38.64 -15.54 -6.08
N LYS A 538 39.14 -16.61 -5.45
CA LYS A 538 40.53 -16.63 -4.96
C LYS A 538 41.54 -16.50 -6.11
N MET A 539 41.37 -17.28 -7.19
CA MET A 539 42.25 -17.22 -8.36
C MET A 539 42.23 -15.83 -9.01
N PHE A 540 41.04 -15.25 -9.17
CA PHE A 540 40.87 -13.89 -9.64
C PHE A 540 41.64 -12.87 -8.80
N LEU A 541 41.53 -12.93 -7.46
CA LEU A 541 42.23 -12.00 -6.56
C LEU A 541 43.75 -12.18 -6.53
N ASP A 542 44.25 -13.39 -6.82
CA ASP A 542 45.68 -13.65 -6.93
C ASP A 542 46.30 -12.91 -8.13
N GLU A 543 45.54 -12.74 -9.22
CA GLU A 543 45.98 -12.03 -10.42
C GLU A 543 45.58 -10.54 -10.43
N PHE A 544 44.41 -10.20 -9.90
CA PHE A 544 43.85 -8.86 -9.90
C PHE A 544 44.72 -7.86 -9.12
N ASP A 545 45.07 -6.74 -9.78
CA ASP A 545 45.99 -5.71 -9.26
C ASP A 545 47.29 -6.31 -8.67
N SER A 546 47.81 -7.37 -9.31
CA SER A 546 49.00 -8.12 -8.88
C SER A 546 48.92 -8.68 -7.44
N GLY A 547 47.72 -9.04 -6.97
CA GLY A 547 47.53 -9.59 -5.63
C GLY A 547 47.56 -8.56 -4.50
N LYS A 548 47.46 -7.25 -4.82
CA LYS A 548 47.59 -6.16 -3.85
C LYS A 548 46.67 -6.30 -2.63
N ILE A 549 45.44 -6.79 -2.81
CA ILE A 549 44.51 -7.02 -1.69
C ILE A 549 45.11 -7.96 -0.64
N TRP A 550 45.83 -9.00 -1.06
CA TRP A 550 46.48 -9.96 -0.16
C TRP A 550 47.68 -9.37 0.56
N ASP A 551 48.44 -8.51 -0.11
CA ASP A 551 49.60 -7.84 0.48
C ASP A 551 49.17 -6.86 1.56
N VAL A 552 48.20 -5.97 1.27
CA VAL A 552 47.69 -5.02 2.26
C VAL A 552 46.98 -5.76 3.40
N ALA A 553 46.21 -6.82 3.10
CA ALA A 553 45.59 -7.65 4.13
C ALA A 553 46.62 -8.29 5.06
N ARG A 554 47.79 -8.69 4.55
CA ARG A 554 48.89 -9.26 5.36
C ARG A 554 49.50 -8.21 6.26
N ASP A 555 49.73 -7.00 5.74
CA ASP A 555 50.28 -5.87 6.51
C ASP A 555 49.38 -5.49 7.69
N ILE A 556 48.06 -5.62 7.53
CA ILE A 556 47.09 -5.36 8.59
C ILE A 556 46.61 -6.61 9.33
N GLY A 557 47.15 -7.81 9.07
CA GLY A 557 46.73 -9.05 9.75
C GLY A 557 45.30 -9.54 9.44
N ALA A 558 44.71 -9.14 8.31
CA ALA A 558 43.34 -9.46 7.89
C ALA A 558 43.25 -10.54 6.79
N THR A 559 44.33 -11.28 6.49
CA THR A 559 44.37 -12.27 5.39
C THR A 559 43.23 -13.29 5.43
N ASN A 560 42.83 -13.76 6.62
CA ASN A 560 41.73 -14.72 6.77
C ASN A 560 40.32 -14.11 6.57
N ASN A 561 40.23 -12.77 6.54
CA ASN A 561 38.97 -12.05 6.42
C ASN A 561 38.67 -11.59 4.98
N VAL A 562 39.67 -11.55 4.10
CA VAL A 562 39.55 -11.04 2.71
C VAL A 562 38.33 -11.62 1.99
N LEU A 563 38.19 -12.96 1.94
CA LEU A 563 37.06 -13.59 1.26
C LEU A 563 35.71 -13.30 1.94
N ASN A 564 35.69 -13.14 3.26
CA ASN A 564 34.47 -12.82 4.00
C ASN A 564 34.05 -11.36 3.76
N ASP A 565 35.01 -10.43 3.70
CA ASP A 565 34.72 -9.02 3.43
C ASP A 565 34.28 -8.82 1.98
N ILE A 566 34.91 -9.53 1.03
CA ILE A 566 34.47 -9.58 -0.37
C ILE A 566 33.07 -10.17 -0.49
N LYS A 567 32.76 -11.27 0.22
CA LYS A 567 31.40 -11.81 0.29
C LYS A 567 30.38 -10.78 0.77
N LYS A 568 30.73 -9.93 1.75
CA LYS A 568 29.84 -8.84 2.21
C LYS A 568 29.59 -7.81 1.11
N LEU A 569 30.60 -7.44 0.30
CA LEU A 569 30.41 -6.56 -0.86
C LEU A 569 29.34 -7.11 -1.80
N PHE A 570 29.38 -8.43 -2.04
CA PHE A 570 28.45 -9.10 -2.94
C PHE A 570 27.10 -9.49 -2.31
N SER A 571 26.91 -9.24 -1.02
CA SER A 571 25.66 -9.54 -0.30
C SER A 571 24.54 -8.50 -0.51
N VAL A 572 24.86 -7.35 -1.12
CA VAL A 572 23.90 -6.28 -1.40
C VAL A 572 22.95 -6.70 -2.53
N LYS A 573 21.67 -6.31 -2.46
CA LYS A 573 20.56 -6.74 -3.34
C LYS A 573 20.85 -6.65 -4.86
N TYR A 574 21.77 -5.79 -5.27
CA TYR A 574 22.16 -5.57 -6.68
C TYR A 574 23.56 -6.08 -7.04
N ALA A 575 24.34 -6.59 -6.09
CA ALA A 575 25.73 -6.98 -6.32
C ALA A 575 25.91 -8.29 -7.10
N SER A 576 24.90 -9.16 -7.10
CA SER A 576 24.86 -10.36 -7.94
C SER A 576 24.54 -10.09 -9.42
N LEU A 577 24.20 -8.83 -9.76
CA LEU A 577 23.98 -8.37 -11.15
C LEU A 577 25.23 -7.72 -11.74
N TRP A 578 26.30 -7.59 -10.96
CA TRP A 578 27.49 -6.87 -11.34
C TRP A 578 28.26 -7.63 -12.42
N GLU A 579 28.43 -6.95 -13.55
CA GLU A 579 29.43 -7.33 -14.54
C GLU A 579 30.83 -7.23 -13.91
N ASN A 580 31.80 -7.94 -14.47
CA ASN A 580 33.17 -8.04 -13.94
C ASN A 580 33.74 -6.66 -13.53
N SER A 581 33.60 -5.65 -14.40
CA SER A 581 34.06 -4.28 -14.16
C SER A 581 33.52 -3.63 -12.89
N THR A 582 32.26 -3.88 -12.53
CA THR A 582 31.66 -3.33 -11.29
C THR A 582 32.19 -4.07 -10.06
N GLY A 583 32.40 -5.38 -10.16
CA GLY A 583 33.05 -6.16 -9.10
C GLY A 583 34.49 -5.71 -8.84
N GLU A 584 35.26 -5.44 -9.90
CA GLU A 584 36.61 -4.90 -9.82
C GLU A 584 36.67 -3.57 -9.07
N ASP A 585 35.76 -2.63 -9.37
CA ASP A 585 35.75 -1.32 -8.74
C ASP A 585 35.45 -1.37 -7.24
N GLU A 586 34.63 -2.32 -6.81
CA GLU A 586 34.27 -2.51 -5.40
C GLU A 586 35.42 -3.19 -4.63
N ILE A 587 36.15 -4.11 -5.29
CA ILE A 587 37.40 -4.65 -4.74
C ILE A 587 38.46 -3.55 -4.61
N LYS A 588 38.59 -2.64 -5.60
CA LYS A 588 39.50 -1.47 -5.49
C LYS A 588 39.13 -0.57 -4.31
N ARG A 589 37.84 -0.37 -4.04
CA ARG A 589 37.38 0.38 -2.85
C ARG A 589 37.77 -0.34 -1.56
N LEU A 590 37.61 -1.66 -1.48
CA LEU A 590 38.05 -2.44 -0.31
C LEU A 590 39.58 -2.35 -0.11
N ILE A 591 40.36 -2.38 -1.18
CA ILE A 591 41.82 -2.15 -1.11
C ILE A 591 42.11 -0.78 -0.49
N VAL A 592 41.42 0.28 -0.92
CA VAL A 592 41.57 1.62 -0.32
C VAL A 592 41.24 1.61 1.17
N GLU A 593 40.17 0.92 1.59
CA GLU A 593 39.84 0.79 3.02
C GLU A 593 40.96 0.09 3.80
N TYR A 594 41.52 -1.00 3.27
CA TYR A 594 42.62 -1.72 3.89
C TYR A 594 43.91 -0.87 3.97
N GLU A 595 44.20 -0.07 2.94
CA GLU A 595 45.32 0.86 2.94
C GLU A 595 45.14 1.97 4.00
N VAL A 596 43.91 2.49 4.18
CA VAL A 596 43.62 3.44 5.28
C VAL A 596 43.91 2.80 6.65
N VAL A 597 43.54 1.53 6.84
CA VAL A 597 43.85 0.80 8.09
C VAL A 597 45.36 0.67 8.27
N LYS A 598 46.09 0.29 7.22
CA LYS A 598 47.56 0.18 7.23
C LYS A 598 48.23 1.50 7.61
N HIS A 599 47.86 2.60 6.96
CA HIS A 599 48.42 3.92 7.27
C HIS A 599 47.98 4.41 8.65
N THR A 600 46.78 4.07 9.11
CA THR A 600 46.32 4.40 10.48
C THR A 600 47.18 3.67 11.52
N ASN A 601 47.45 2.38 11.31
CA ASN A 601 48.32 1.59 12.19
C ASN A 601 49.71 2.19 12.29
N HIS A 602 50.26 2.64 11.16
CA HIS A 602 51.56 3.32 11.12
C HIS A 602 51.54 4.66 11.90
N LEU A 603 50.57 5.53 11.63
CA LEU A 603 50.50 6.86 12.24
C LEU A 603 50.17 6.84 13.74
N LEU A 604 49.28 5.94 14.16
CA LEU A 604 48.83 5.85 15.56
C LEU A 604 49.62 4.83 16.40
N ASN A 605 50.55 4.09 15.79
CA ASN A 605 51.25 2.96 16.40
C ASN A 605 50.25 1.95 17.03
N ARG A 606 49.30 1.48 16.22
CA ARG A 606 48.24 0.52 16.59
C ARG A 606 48.23 -0.70 15.67
N ALA A 607 47.50 -1.73 16.07
CA ALA A 607 47.28 -2.93 15.28
C ALA A 607 45.77 -3.15 15.08
N ALA A 608 45.17 -2.36 14.20
CA ALA A 608 43.81 -2.55 13.72
C ALA A 608 43.80 -3.49 12.50
N HIS A 609 42.80 -4.36 12.43
CA HIS A 609 42.62 -5.36 11.38
C HIS A 609 41.41 -5.04 10.47
N SER A 610 40.69 -3.95 10.74
CA SER A 610 39.51 -3.53 10.00
C SER A 610 39.31 -2.01 10.04
N LYS A 611 38.49 -1.48 9.11
CA LYS A 611 38.11 -0.07 9.07
C LYS A 611 37.51 0.41 10.39
N ASP A 612 36.62 -0.38 10.98
CA ASP A 612 35.94 0.01 12.22
C ASP A 612 36.89 0.12 13.40
N GLU A 613 37.88 -0.78 13.48
CA GLU A 613 38.95 -0.73 14.49
C GLU A 613 39.87 0.48 14.27
N ALA A 614 40.24 0.78 13.02
CA ALA A 614 41.03 1.96 12.69
C ALA A 614 40.29 3.26 13.05
N PHE A 615 39.00 3.36 12.74
CA PHE A 615 38.17 4.51 13.08
C PHE A 615 37.97 4.64 14.59
N LYS A 616 37.84 3.51 15.31
CA LYS A 616 37.84 3.50 16.77
C LYS A 616 39.15 4.03 17.34
N ALA A 617 40.30 3.61 16.80
CA ALA A 617 41.61 4.09 17.22
C ALA A 617 41.77 5.61 17.00
N TRP A 618 41.30 6.13 15.87
CA TRP A 618 41.24 7.58 15.63
C TRP A 618 40.37 8.28 16.67
N ARG A 619 39.15 7.81 16.93
CA ARG A 619 38.25 8.41 17.93
C ARG A 619 38.87 8.43 19.33
N GLU A 620 39.50 7.34 19.75
CA GLU A 620 40.21 7.26 21.03
C GLU A 620 41.37 8.26 21.11
N THR A 621 42.12 8.43 20.01
CA THR A 621 43.21 9.41 19.93
C THR A 621 42.68 10.85 20.00
N LEU A 622 41.62 11.15 19.25
CA LEU A 622 41.01 12.47 19.16
C LEU A 622 40.40 12.94 20.48
N LYS A 623 39.87 12.01 21.29
CA LYS A 623 39.35 12.29 22.63
C LYS A 623 40.37 12.99 23.54
N PHE A 624 41.67 12.70 23.38
CA PHE A 624 42.75 13.23 24.23
C PHE A 624 43.66 14.22 23.49
N ILE A 625 43.28 14.64 22.27
CA ILE A 625 44.12 15.50 21.44
C ILE A 625 44.21 16.94 21.99
N GLY A 626 43.18 17.38 22.71
CA GLY A 626 43.17 18.64 23.49
C GLY A 626 42.74 19.90 22.74
N PHE A 627 42.49 19.83 21.42
CA PHE A 627 42.10 20.99 20.61
C PHE A 627 40.94 20.67 19.66
N SER A 628 40.25 21.71 19.18
CA SER A 628 39.17 21.56 18.20
C SER A 628 39.69 21.38 16.77
N CYS A 629 38.93 20.66 15.95
CA CYS A 629 39.20 20.49 14.52
C CYS A 629 39.26 21.84 13.78
N GLU A 630 38.36 22.78 14.11
CA GLU A 630 38.36 24.13 13.53
C GLU A 630 39.66 24.89 13.83
N ALA A 631 40.12 24.85 15.09
CA ALA A 631 41.36 25.51 15.49
C ALA A 631 42.59 24.85 14.86
N ALA A 632 42.60 23.52 14.77
CA ALA A 632 43.67 22.77 14.10
C ALA A 632 43.76 23.11 12.61
N LYS A 633 42.63 23.19 11.90
CA LYS A 633 42.56 23.61 10.49
C LYS A 633 43.08 25.01 10.26
N ALA A 634 42.67 25.96 11.12
CA ALA A 634 43.14 27.35 11.04
C ALA A 634 44.67 27.45 11.23
N LYS A 635 45.22 26.61 12.12
CA LYS A 635 46.65 26.63 12.47
C LYS A 635 47.54 25.81 11.54
N ARG A 636 46.98 24.78 10.89
CA ARG A 636 47.65 23.93 9.89
C ARG A 636 46.74 23.74 8.65
N PRO A 637 46.64 24.76 7.77
CA PRO A 637 45.76 24.71 6.60
C PRO A 637 46.10 23.58 5.60
N ILE A 638 47.37 23.15 5.54
CA ILE A 638 47.81 22.06 4.67
C ILE A 638 47.11 20.73 4.99
N LEU A 639 46.70 20.52 6.25
CA LEU A 639 45.99 19.31 6.70
C LEU A 639 44.47 19.50 6.74
N ALA A 640 43.92 20.54 6.10
CA ALA A 640 42.51 20.87 6.23
C ALA A 640 41.58 19.75 5.73
N GLN A 641 41.97 19.05 4.66
CA GLN A 641 41.20 17.93 4.13
C GLN A 641 41.32 16.69 5.04
N PHE A 642 42.53 16.34 5.48
CA PHE A 642 42.74 15.32 6.51
C PHE A 642 41.85 15.52 7.75
N PHE A 643 41.88 16.73 8.34
CA PHE A 643 41.05 17.06 9.50
C PHE A 643 39.54 17.04 9.20
N THR A 644 39.14 17.32 7.97
CA THR A 644 37.74 17.21 7.55
C THR A 644 37.25 15.76 7.60
N GLN A 645 38.07 14.81 7.11
CA GLN A 645 37.70 13.39 7.18
C GLN A 645 37.77 12.86 8.62
N LEU A 646 38.75 13.27 9.43
CA LEU A 646 38.79 12.93 10.85
C LEU A 646 37.59 13.47 11.64
N PHE A 647 37.10 14.67 11.32
CA PHE A 647 35.91 15.24 11.95
C PHE A 647 34.67 14.37 11.69
N LYS A 648 34.49 13.90 10.45
CA LYS A 648 33.43 12.94 10.10
C LYS A 648 33.57 11.63 10.87
N ILE A 649 34.78 11.08 10.98
CA ILE A 649 35.06 9.86 11.76
C ILE A 649 34.72 10.07 13.25
N ALA A 650 35.06 11.23 13.81
CA ALA A 650 34.78 11.60 15.19
C ALA A 650 33.26 11.69 15.46
N ASN A 651 32.49 12.19 14.49
CA ASN A 651 31.03 12.30 14.57
C ASN A 651 30.27 11.02 14.18
N TYR A 652 30.95 9.91 13.90
CA TYR A 652 30.34 8.66 13.42
C TYR A 652 29.56 8.83 12.11
N GLU A 653 29.97 9.76 11.25
CA GLU A 653 29.38 9.96 9.93
C GLU A 653 29.82 8.85 8.96
N GLU A 654 28.94 8.49 8.02
CA GLU A 654 29.25 7.55 6.95
C GLU A 654 30.26 8.17 5.97
N ILE A 655 31.37 7.48 5.73
CA ILE A 655 32.41 7.92 4.82
C ILE A 655 32.19 7.28 3.45
N LEU A 656 31.80 8.09 2.47
CA LEU A 656 31.68 7.67 1.07
C LEU A 656 33.04 7.19 0.51
N PRO A 657 33.05 6.27 -0.47
CA PRO A 657 34.28 5.73 -1.06
C PRO A 657 35.25 6.81 -1.58
N GLU A 658 34.73 7.88 -2.20
CA GLU A 658 35.56 8.98 -2.71
C GLU A 658 36.25 9.73 -1.57
N ASN A 659 35.56 9.94 -0.45
CA ASN A 659 36.11 10.56 0.75
C ASN A 659 37.14 9.65 1.43
N MET A 660 36.95 8.33 1.38
CA MET A 660 37.94 7.37 1.91
C MET A 660 39.24 7.43 1.12
N LYS A 661 39.15 7.54 -0.21
CA LYS A 661 40.32 7.73 -1.07
C LYS A 661 41.02 9.05 -0.77
N VAL A 662 40.28 10.16 -0.65
CA VAL A 662 40.85 11.45 -0.24
C VAL A 662 41.56 11.34 1.10
N PHE A 663 40.97 10.63 2.07
CA PHE A 663 41.60 10.43 3.37
C PHE A 663 42.94 9.67 3.26
N LEU A 664 42.97 8.60 2.47
CA LEU A 664 44.20 7.86 2.19
C LEU A 664 45.27 8.74 1.52
N ASP A 665 44.89 9.48 0.47
CA ASP A 665 45.80 10.34 -0.28
C ASP A 665 46.43 11.41 0.64
N GLU A 666 45.64 12.00 1.55
CA GLU A 666 46.11 12.95 2.55
C GLU A 666 47.06 12.31 3.59
N MET A 667 46.73 11.09 4.06
CA MET A 667 47.58 10.33 4.98
C MET A 667 48.95 10.00 4.37
N ILE A 668 48.99 9.72 3.08
CA ILE A 668 50.23 9.45 2.33
C ILE A 668 51.01 10.75 2.12
N ALA A 669 50.35 11.79 1.60
CA ALA A 669 50.99 13.04 1.21
C ALA A 669 51.57 13.82 2.40
N HIS A 670 50.95 13.72 3.58
CA HIS A 670 51.29 14.52 4.76
C HIS A 670 51.58 13.65 6.00
N SER A 671 52.10 12.44 5.81
CA SER A 671 52.36 11.47 6.89
C SER A 671 53.23 12.02 8.01
N VAL A 672 54.25 12.83 7.68
CA VAL A 672 55.17 13.44 8.65
C VAL A 672 54.45 14.48 9.50
N GLU A 673 53.74 15.42 8.87
CA GLU A 673 53.00 16.48 9.56
C GLU A 673 51.88 15.91 10.44
N ILE A 674 51.20 14.84 9.99
CA ILE A 674 50.20 14.14 10.79
C ILE A 674 50.86 13.45 11.99
N GLY A 675 51.97 12.76 11.76
CA GLY A 675 52.75 12.10 12.81
C GLY A 675 53.20 13.07 13.90
N ASP A 676 53.67 14.26 13.54
CA ASP A 676 54.08 15.32 14.48
C ASP A 676 52.90 15.81 15.35
N ILE A 677 51.71 15.95 14.77
CA ILE A 677 50.52 16.41 15.49
C ILE A 677 50.05 15.36 16.50
N VAL A 678 50.03 14.09 16.09
CA VAL A 678 49.61 12.98 16.96
C VAL A 678 50.67 12.72 18.04
N GLY A 679 51.95 12.74 17.67
CA GLY A 679 53.10 12.48 18.55
C GLY A 679 53.41 13.61 19.52
N ASN A 680 53.09 14.88 19.18
CA ASN A 680 53.37 16.06 20.00
C ASN A 680 52.12 16.95 20.18
N SER A 681 51.02 16.33 20.58
CA SER A 681 49.73 17.02 20.79
C SER A 681 49.78 18.16 21.82
N VAL A 682 50.71 18.11 22.79
CA VAL A 682 50.91 19.18 23.80
C VAL A 682 51.49 20.45 23.17
N SER A 683 52.42 20.33 22.22
CA SER A 683 52.98 21.48 21.50
C SER A 683 51.92 22.18 20.67
N ILE A 684 51.12 21.42 19.92
CA ILE A 684 50.03 21.98 19.11
C ILE A 684 48.94 22.62 19.99
N PHE A 685 48.59 21.98 21.10
CA PHE A 685 47.70 22.55 22.11
C PHE A 685 48.22 23.90 22.62
N SER A 686 49.51 23.96 22.96
CA SER A 686 50.16 25.18 23.45
C SER A 686 50.19 26.29 22.41
N GLU A 687 50.43 25.94 21.14
CA GLU A 687 50.41 26.90 20.03
C GLU A 687 49.02 27.48 19.75
N ILE A 688 47.98 26.65 19.81
CA ILE A 688 46.59 27.07 19.52
C ILE A 688 46.07 27.98 20.64
N TYR A 689 46.33 27.62 21.89
CA TYR A 689 45.76 28.29 23.07
C TYR A 689 46.75 29.21 23.80
N ALA A 690 47.85 29.61 23.14
CA ALA A 690 48.89 30.46 23.71
C ALA A 690 48.37 31.67 24.53
N PRO A 691 47.32 32.42 24.07
CA PRO A 691 46.79 33.55 24.84
C PRO A 691 46.22 33.20 26.22
N TYR A 692 45.80 31.95 26.45
CA TYR A 692 45.20 31.51 27.72
C TYR A 692 46.20 30.83 28.65
N LEU A 693 47.34 30.36 28.11
CA LEU A 693 48.35 29.59 28.81
C LEU A 693 49.59 30.42 29.20
N GLU A 694 49.51 31.74 29.06
CA GLU A 694 50.59 32.66 29.43
C GLU A 694 51.00 32.47 30.91
N GLY A 695 52.32 32.46 31.15
CA GLY A 695 52.90 32.28 32.49
C GLY A 695 52.98 30.83 32.98
N LEU A 696 52.48 29.84 32.22
CA LEU A 696 52.62 28.42 32.54
C LEU A 696 53.86 27.80 31.89
N THR A 697 54.55 26.93 32.60
CA THR A 697 55.63 26.06 32.10
C THR A 697 55.06 24.95 31.21
N ASP A 698 55.90 24.30 30.42
CA ASP A 698 55.43 23.25 29.50
C ASP A 698 54.82 22.04 30.23
N ALA A 699 55.33 21.69 31.42
CA ALA A 699 54.74 20.66 32.28
C ALA A 699 53.35 21.07 32.80
N GLU A 700 53.16 22.34 33.15
CA GLU A 700 51.86 22.86 33.59
C GLU A 700 50.86 22.96 32.44
N LYS A 701 51.30 23.30 31.22
CA LYS A 701 50.45 23.26 30.03
C LYS A 701 49.96 21.84 29.73
N GLU A 702 50.81 20.84 29.92
CA GLU A 702 50.43 19.43 29.81
C GLU A 702 49.40 19.02 30.89
N GLU A 703 49.59 19.46 32.14
CA GLU A 703 48.62 19.20 33.21
C GLU A 703 47.26 19.89 32.95
N VAL A 704 47.27 21.12 32.45
CA VAL A 704 46.05 21.83 32.00
C VAL A 704 45.37 21.05 30.87
N LYS A 705 46.11 20.60 29.85
CA LYS A 705 45.57 19.79 28.76
C LYS A 705 44.93 18.50 29.28
N ASN A 706 45.63 17.79 30.17
CA ASN A 706 45.17 16.51 30.73
C ASN A 706 43.97 16.66 31.68
N SER A 707 43.77 17.85 32.24
CA SER A 707 42.61 18.17 33.10
C SER A 707 41.32 18.44 32.30
N ILE A 708 41.41 18.58 30.97
CA ILE A 708 40.24 18.76 30.11
C ILE A 708 39.52 17.42 29.95
N THR A 709 38.26 17.37 30.42
CA THR A 709 37.42 16.17 30.34
C THR A 709 36.39 16.22 29.22
N SER A 710 36.21 17.38 28.59
CA SER A 710 35.30 17.57 27.44
C SER A 710 35.92 17.08 26.13
N ASP A 711 35.08 16.57 25.23
CA ASP A 711 35.52 16.21 23.87
C ASP A 711 35.76 17.46 23.03
N MET A 712 37.03 17.86 22.96
CA MET A 712 37.44 19.12 22.36
C MET A 712 37.39 19.10 20.82
N PHE A 713 37.63 17.94 20.21
CA PHE A 713 37.88 17.87 18.77
C PHE A 713 36.67 18.23 17.92
N THR A 714 35.47 17.85 18.38
CA THR A 714 34.18 18.13 17.72
C THR A 714 33.57 19.47 18.14
N SER A 715 34.13 20.14 19.14
CA SER A 715 33.67 21.45 19.61
C SER A 715 34.05 22.58 18.65
N SER A 716 33.26 23.67 18.65
CA SER A 716 33.64 24.88 17.92
C SER A 716 34.91 25.53 18.50
N ALA A 717 35.61 26.33 17.70
CA ALA A 717 36.77 27.10 18.15
C ALA A 717 36.45 27.92 19.41
N THR A 718 35.29 28.60 19.44
CA THR A 718 34.84 29.43 20.59
C THR A 718 34.64 28.61 21.86
N GLN A 719 33.96 27.47 21.77
CA GLN A 719 33.76 26.58 22.93
C GLN A 719 35.09 26.04 23.43
N SER A 720 35.97 25.62 22.52
CA SER A 720 37.28 25.10 22.87
C SER A 720 38.14 26.16 23.57
N ASN A 721 38.12 27.41 23.11
CA ASN A 721 38.79 28.54 23.75
C ASN A 721 38.25 28.80 25.17
N ALA A 722 36.92 28.78 25.34
CA ALA A 722 36.29 29.00 26.64
C ALA A 722 36.65 27.91 27.65
N THR A 723 36.66 26.64 27.22
CA THR A 723 37.06 25.50 28.06
C THR A 723 38.51 25.64 28.52
N VAL A 724 39.45 25.88 27.59
CA VAL A 724 40.88 26.00 27.94
C VAL A 724 41.12 27.17 28.88
N LYS A 725 40.47 28.32 28.64
CA LYS A 725 40.54 29.46 29.54
C LYS A 725 40.07 29.10 30.95
N ALA A 726 38.90 28.46 31.08
CA ALA A 726 38.34 28.10 32.38
C ALA A 726 39.23 27.10 33.14
N VAL A 727 39.77 26.09 32.46
CA VAL A 727 40.67 25.09 33.07
C VAL A 727 42.01 25.73 33.47
N ALA A 728 42.58 26.60 32.63
CA ALA A 728 43.81 27.31 32.96
C ALA A 728 43.64 28.26 34.16
N ASP A 729 42.50 28.97 34.25
CA ASP A 729 42.19 29.85 35.37
C ASP A 729 41.99 29.06 36.67
N ASP A 730 41.29 27.91 36.62
CA ASP A 730 41.14 27.03 37.79
C ASP A 730 42.46 26.41 38.23
N PHE A 731 43.31 26.02 37.28
CA PHE A 731 44.66 25.53 37.55
C PHE A 731 45.50 26.55 38.33
N ARG A 732 45.57 27.80 37.84
CA ARG A 732 46.28 28.91 38.53
C ARG A 732 45.74 29.14 39.94
N LYS A 733 44.42 29.15 40.08
CA LYS A 733 43.75 29.31 41.38
C LYS A 733 44.12 28.19 42.36
N ASN A 734 44.10 26.93 41.91
CA ASN A 734 44.43 25.77 42.73
C ASN A 734 45.92 25.71 43.10
N GLN A 735 46.80 26.17 42.20
CA GLN A 735 48.23 26.30 42.47
C GLN A 735 48.50 27.29 43.62
N ILE A 736 47.91 28.49 43.58
CA ILE A 736 48.07 29.50 44.64
C ILE A 736 47.46 29.00 45.96
N LYS A 737 46.30 28.32 45.91
CA LYS A 737 45.69 27.71 47.10
C LYS A 737 46.62 26.66 47.73
N SER A 738 47.26 25.83 46.91
CA SER A 738 48.22 24.83 47.35
C SER A 738 49.48 25.48 47.95
N GLN A 739 49.98 26.56 47.35
CA GLN A 739 51.10 27.35 47.90
C GLN A 739 50.76 27.93 49.28
N LEU A 740 49.56 28.52 49.45
CA LEU A 740 49.07 29.01 50.73
C LEU A 740 49.03 27.92 51.81
N MET A 741 48.42 26.76 51.50
CA MET A 741 48.33 25.65 52.46
C MET A 741 49.69 25.05 52.80
N ASN A 742 50.58 24.91 51.80
CA ASN A 742 51.94 24.39 52.02
C ASN A 742 52.78 25.36 52.85
N PHE A 743 52.67 26.67 52.59
CA PHE A 743 53.35 27.67 53.41
C PHE A 743 52.88 27.62 54.86
N TRP A 744 51.57 27.57 55.09
CA TRP A 744 51.00 27.39 56.43
C TRP A 744 51.53 26.13 57.12
N LYS A 745 51.50 24.99 56.42
CA LYS A 745 52.00 23.72 56.94
C LYS A 745 53.48 23.77 57.27
N SER A 746 54.29 24.48 56.47
CA SER A 746 55.72 24.67 56.73
C SER A 746 55.99 25.47 58.01
N LYS A 747 55.11 26.42 58.34
CA LYS A 747 55.24 27.28 59.54
C LYS A 747 54.66 26.66 60.80
N THR A 748 53.62 25.85 60.68
CA THR A 748 52.81 25.40 61.83
C THR A 748 52.76 23.87 62.02
N GLY A 749 53.14 23.11 60.99
CA GLY A 749 53.04 21.65 60.98
C GLY A 749 51.60 21.10 60.89
N THR A 750 50.60 21.95 60.62
CA THR A 750 49.19 21.54 60.48
C THR A 750 48.64 21.89 59.09
N LYS A 751 47.49 21.33 58.72
CA LYS A 751 46.91 21.50 57.38
C LYS A 751 46.23 22.86 57.19
N ASN A 752 45.60 23.38 58.23
CA ASN A 752 44.90 24.67 58.25
C ASN A 752 44.75 25.19 59.70
N PRO A 753 44.26 26.43 59.90
CA PRO A 753 44.07 27.02 61.23
C PRO A 753 43.10 26.26 62.17
N ARG A 754 42.09 25.57 61.62
CA ARG A 754 41.20 24.71 62.42
C ARG A 754 41.94 23.48 62.95
N ASP A 755 42.69 22.77 62.10
CA ASP A 755 43.54 21.63 62.46
C ASP A 755 44.63 22.03 63.47
N TRP A 756 45.16 23.26 63.33
CA TRP A 756 46.05 23.82 64.35
C TRP A 756 45.38 23.92 65.73
N SER A 757 44.14 24.39 65.76
CA SER A 757 43.41 24.60 67.02
C SER A 757 43.07 23.27 67.68
N GLU A 758 42.68 22.27 66.90
CA GLU A 758 42.42 20.90 67.39
C GLU A 758 43.68 20.25 67.96
N LYS A 759 44.82 20.35 67.26
CA LYS A 759 46.12 19.79 67.69
C LYS A 759 46.63 20.42 68.98
N ASN A 760 46.49 21.73 69.14
CA ASN A 760 46.98 22.47 70.30
C ASN A 760 45.92 22.69 71.39
N GLU A 761 44.72 22.12 71.20
CA GLU A 761 43.59 22.19 72.14
C GLU A 761 43.26 23.64 72.57
N THR A 762 43.45 24.58 71.66
CA THR A 762 43.37 26.03 71.93
C THR A 762 42.92 26.74 70.64
N PRO A 763 41.89 27.62 70.68
CA PRO A 763 41.51 28.39 69.50
C PRO A 763 42.66 29.27 69.01
N ILE A 764 43.03 29.17 67.73
CA ILE A 764 44.15 29.95 67.21
C ILE A 764 43.93 31.47 67.25
N LEU A 765 42.68 31.92 67.09
CA LEU A 765 42.35 33.34 67.06
C LEU A 765 42.62 34.06 68.37
N ILE A 766 42.59 33.37 69.52
CA ILE A 766 42.94 33.98 70.81
C ILE A 766 44.45 34.17 71.00
N CYS A 767 45.26 33.52 70.16
CA CYS A 767 46.72 33.68 70.15
C CYS A 767 47.21 34.74 69.16
N VAL A 768 46.29 35.49 68.53
CA VAL A 768 46.60 36.61 67.63
C VAL A 768 46.35 37.93 68.34
N ALA A 769 47.22 38.92 68.12
CA ALA A 769 47.06 40.25 68.71
C ALA A 769 45.77 40.95 68.24
N LEU A 770 45.15 41.73 69.12
CA LEU A 770 43.87 42.39 68.84
C LEU A 770 43.91 43.30 67.61
N ALA A 771 45.05 43.95 67.33
CA ALA A 771 45.25 44.80 66.16
C ALA A 771 45.14 44.04 64.82
N ASP A 772 45.46 42.73 64.82
CA ASP A 772 45.47 41.89 63.62
C ASP A 772 44.27 40.95 63.51
N TYR A 773 43.39 40.93 64.53
CA TYR A 773 42.30 39.98 64.67
C TYR A 773 41.40 39.89 63.41
N THR A 774 40.97 41.03 62.86
CA THR A 774 40.07 41.07 61.70
C THR A 774 40.72 40.48 60.45
N ASN A 775 42.01 40.76 60.22
CA ASN A 775 42.74 40.27 59.05
C ASN A 775 43.06 38.78 59.20
N ALA A 776 43.47 38.34 60.40
CA ALA A 776 43.67 36.94 60.72
C ALA A 776 42.40 36.11 60.54
N LYS A 777 41.27 36.60 61.06
CA LYS A 777 39.98 35.93 60.94
C LYS A 777 39.58 35.72 59.48
N LYS A 778 39.67 36.76 58.64
CA LYS A 778 39.38 36.65 57.19
C LYS A 778 40.30 35.66 56.49
N ALA A 779 41.61 35.72 56.75
CA ALA A 779 42.56 34.79 56.14
C ALA A 779 42.33 33.34 56.59
N PHE A 780 42.03 33.12 57.87
CA PHE A 780 41.75 31.78 58.41
C PHE A 780 40.44 31.22 57.90
N GLU A 781 39.40 32.05 57.71
CA GLU A 781 38.15 31.63 57.06
C GLU A 781 38.38 31.19 55.61
N VAL A 782 39.21 31.93 54.85
CA VAL A 782 39.64 31.54 53.50
C VAL A 782 40.39 30.20 53.51
N MET A 783 41.23 29.95 54.51
CA MET A 783 41.96 28.68 54.62
C MET A 783 41.11 27.50 55.11
N ASN A 784 40.12 27.77 55.96
CA ASN A 784 39.25 26.72 56.50
C ASN A 784 38.08 26.37 55.56
N GLY A 785 37.72 27.26 54.64
CA GLY A 785 36.62 27.04 53.71
C GLY A 785 36.98 26.21 52.47
N TYR A 786 35.95 25.76 51.75
CA TYR A 786 36.10 25.02 50.50
C TYR A 786 36.05 25.91 49.25
N TYR A 787 35.22 26.98 49.27
CA TYR A 787 34.96 27.85 48.13
C TYR A 787 35.41 29.28 48.40
N GLN A 788 36.38 29.75 47.62
CA GLN A 788 36.91 31.12 47.66
C GLN A 788 37.20 31.61 46.26
N SER A 789 37.15 32.93 46.06
CA SER A 789 37.64 33.57 44.84
C SER A 789 39.17 33.59 44.82
N GLU A 790 39.76 33.69 43.62
CA GLU A 790 41.21 33.81 43.47
C GLU A 790 41.77 35.05 44.20
N SER A 791 41.01 36.16 44.20
CA SER A 791 41.37 37.40 44.92
C SER A 791 41.44 37.19 46.44
N GLU A 792 40.47 36.49 47.02
CA GLU A 792 40.48 36.16 48.45
C GLU A 792 41.65 35.25 48.83
N ILE A 793 41.97 34.26 47.99
CA ILE A 793 43.12 33.35 48.20
C ILE A 793 44.43 34.13 48.13
N LYS A 794 44.61 35.01 47.13
CA LYS A 794 45.80 35.86 47.01
C LYS A 794 45.96 36.80 48.21
N ASN A 795 44.89 37.45 48.64
CA ASN A 795 44.92 38.35 49.80
C ASN A 795 45.24 37.60 51.11
N ALA A 796 44.64 36.41 51.31
CA ALA A 796 44.96 35.56 52.45
C ALA A 796 46.43 35.11 52.42
N PHE A 797 46.96 34.73 51.26
CA PHE A 797 48.37 34.35 51.12
C PHE A 797 49.33 35.50 51.40
N ALA A 798 49.06 36.70 50.86
CA ALA A 798 49.86 37.88 51.17
C ALA A 798 49.85 38.23 52.67
N TYR A 799 48.71 38.10 53.34
CA TYR A 799 48.62 38.31 54.79
C TYR A 799 49.42 37.25 55.57
N ILE A 800 49.18 35.97 55.29
CA ILE A 800 49.83 34.84 55.98
C ILE A 800 51.35 34.88 55.77
N GLN A 801 51.84 35.28 54.60
CA GLN A 801 53.27 35.40 54.33
C GLN A 801 53.96 36.47 55.18
N ASN A 802 53.24 37.54 55.55
CA ASN A 802 53.75 38.68 56.33
C ASN A 802 53.33 38.65 57.80
N ALA A 803 52.71 37.57 58.27
CA ALA A 803 52.19 37.46 59.62
C ALA A 803 53.31 37.34 60.67
N SER A 804 53.20 38.12 61.74
CA SER A 804 54.16 38.16 62.86
C SER A 804 53.84 37.19 64.02
N PHE A 805 52.65 36.57 64.02
CA PHE A 805 52.19 35.77 65.15
C PHE A 805 52.76 34.34 65.20
N PHE A 806 53.48 33.86 64.18
CA PHE A 806 53.92 32.46 64.10
C PHE A 806 54.81 32.03 65.27
N ASP A 807 55.72 32.89 65.73
CA ASP A 807 56.60 32.60 66.86
C ASP A 807 55.80 32.51 68.16
N SER A 808 54.85 33.44 68.36
CA SER A 808 53.97 33.46 69.54
C SER A 808 53.10 32.21 69.62
N ILE A 809 52.48 31.78 68.52
CA ILE A 809 51.61 30.60 68.54
C ILE A 809 52.41 29.30 68.71
N ALA A 810 53.71 29.27 68.38
CA ALA A 810 54.55 28.10 68.57
C ALA A 810 54.89 27.85 70.06
N ASP A 811 54.95 28.89 70.89
CA ASP A 811 55.25 28.82 72.32
C ASP A 811 54.06 28.26 73.15
N SER A 812 54.28 27.14 73.83
CA SER A 812 53.26 26.50 74.69
C SER A 812 52.88 27.34 75.90
N VAL A 813 53.83 28.08 76.49
CA VAL A 813 53.56 28.92 77.67
C VAL A 813 52.62 30.06 77.26
N TYR A 814 52.91 30.70 76.13
CA TYR A 814 52.05 31.74 75.57
C TYR A 814 50.63 31.23 75.28
N ARG A 815 50.50 30.03 74.70
CA ARG A 815 49.18 29.40 74.45
C ARG A 815 48.40 29.17 75.74
N ASP A 816 49.05 28.68 76.78
CA ASP A 816 48.42 28.45 78.08
C ASP A 816 47.98 29.75 78.76
N GLU A 817 48.79 30.80 78.67
CA GLU A 817 48.41 32.14 79.16
C GLU A 817 47.20 32.70 78.42
N GLN A 818 47.16 32.60 77.08
CA GLN A 818 46.00 33.04 76.31
C GLN A 818 44.76 32.18 76.61
N PHE A 819 44.91 30.88 76.78
CA PHE A 819 43.81 29.99 77.15
C PHE A 819 43.22 30.35 78.52
N LYS A 820 44.07 30.58 79.54
CA LYS A 820 43.63 31.07 80.85
C LYS A 820 42.89 32.40 80.73
N LYS A 821 43.47 33.36 80.00
CA LYS A 821 42.93 34.71 79.86
C LYS A 821 41.60 34.76 79.10
N CYS A 822 41.48 34.04 77.99
CA CYS A 822 40.37 34.17 77.06
C CYS A 822 39.26 33.13 77.26
N ILE A 823 39.60 31.91 77.70
CA ILE A 823 38.65 30.81 77.88
C ILE A 823 38.23 30.67 79.35
N LEU A 824 39.19 30.57 80.28
CA LEU A 824 38.88 30.36 81.71
C LEU A 824 38.51 31.64 82.44
N LYS A 825 39.07 32.78 82.02
CA LYS A 825 38.83 34.11 82.60
C LYS A 825 39.03 34.08 84.12
N ASP A 826 38.06 34.56 84.89
CA ASP A 826 38.13 34.62 86.35
C ASP A 826 38.23 33.24 87.01
N TYR A 827 37.78 32.18 86.35
CA TYR A 827 37.86 30.80 86.86
C TYR A 827 39.26 30.18 86.74
N ALA A 828 40.20 30.85 86.06
CA ALA A 828 41.58 30.38 85.94
C ALA A 828 42.28 30.19 87.30
N ILE A 829 41.79 30.87 88.37
CA ILE A 829 42.30 30.71 89.74
C ILE A 829 41.93 29.34 90.32
N LEU A 830 40.73 28.83 90.01
CA LEU A 830 40.24 27.54 90.48
C LEU A 830 40.69 26.39 89.57
N LEU A 831 40.74 26.63 88.26
CA LEU A 831 41.03 25.63 87.24
C LEU A 831 42.50 25.66 86.83
N GLN A 832 43.39 25.20 87.71
CA GLN A 832 44.85 25.21 87.47
C GLN A 832 45.33 24.07 86.55
N ASP A 833 44.65 22.92 86.55
CA ASP A 833 44.96 21.81 85.65
C ASP A 833 44.35 22.06 84.26
N LEU A 834 45.13 22.72 83.40
CA LEU A 834 44.68 23.06 82.05
C LEU A 834 44.49 21.83 81.16
N SER A 835 45.24 20.75 81.39
CA SER A 835 45.12 19.52 80.63
C SER A 835 43.78 18.85 80.89
N TYR A 836 43.40 18.73 82.16
CA TYR A 836 42.09 18.22 82.55
C TYR A 836 40.95 19.09 82.01
N VAL A 837 41.08 20.42 82.08
CA VAL A 837 40.05 21.32 81.59
C VAL A 837 39.85 21.17 80.08
N ARG A 838 40.93 21.14 79.30
CA ARG A 838 40.84 20.97 77.84
C ARG A 838 40.21 19.63 77.45
N GLU A 839 40.55 18.54 78.15
CA GLU A 839 39.90 17.24 77.97
C GLU A 839 38.38 17.34 78.18
N LYS A 840 37.95 17.97 79.27
CA LYS A 840 36.52 18.17 79.57
C LYS A 840 35.80 19.12 78.63
N LEU A 841 36.51 20.08 78.04
CA LEU A 841 35.94 20.93 76.98
C LEU A 841 35.81 20.14 75.67
N LYS A 842 36.75 19.26 75.33
CA LYS A 842 36.62 18.38 74.15
C LYS A 842 35.41 17.45 74.23
N GLU A 843 35.09 16.93 75.42
CA GLU A 843 33.90 16.08 75.64
C GLU A 843 32.57 16.77 75.27
N THR A 844 32.54 18.11 75.15
CA THR A 844 31.33 18.83 74.72
C THR A 844 31.01 18.64 73.23
N GLY A 845 31.96 18.13 72.43
CA GLY A 845 31.81 17.96 70.99
C GLY A 845 31.88 19.26 70.18
N VAL A 846 32.14 20.41 70.82
CA VAL A 846 32.31 21.69 70.13
C VAL A 846 33.71 21.77 69.51
N ASP A 847 33.80 22.17 68.24
CA ASP A 847 35.05 22.42 67.51
C ASP A 847 35.96 23.38 68.29
N THR A 848 37.20 22.94 68.56
CA THR A 848 38.20 23.71 69.30
C THR A 848 38.50 25.06 68.66
N TYR A 849 38.38 25.21 67.34
CA TYR A 849 38.52 26.50 66.68
C TYR A 849 37.47 27.53 67.15
N SER A 850 36.30 27.06 67.63
CA SER A 850 35.15 27.89 68.00
C SER A 850 34.96 28.08 69.50
N TRP A 851 35.84 27.55 70.37
CA TRP A 851 35.59 27.55 71.82
C TRP A 851 35.44 28.94 72.44
N ALA A 852 36.20 29.94 71.97
CA ALA A 852 36.21 31.27 72.56
C ALA A 852 34.85 31.98 72.53
N ASP A 853 34.05 31.70 71.49
CA ASP A 853 32.76 32.36 71.24
C ASP A 853 31.57 31.42 71.50
N ASN A 854 31.79 30.20 72.03
CA ASN A 854 30.72 29.20 72.21
C ASN A 854 30.12 29.22 73.63
N PRO A 855 28.79 29.44 73.77
CA PRO A 855 28.12 29.44 75.08
C PRO A 855 28.20 28.11 75.85
N GLN A 856 28.22 26.96 75.16
CA GLN A 856 28.30 25.64 75.80
C GLN A 856 29.66 25.42 76.46
N ILE A 857 30.73 25.94 75.85
CA ILE A 857 32.07 25.92 76.43
C ILE A 857 32.11 26.78 77.69
N SER A 858 31.56 28.00 77.61
CA SER A 858 31.47 28.91 78.77
C SER A 858 30.73 28.24 79.94
N GLN A 859 29.58 27.60 79.66
CA GLN A 859 28.81 26.86 80.65
C GLN A 859 29.58 25.66 81.24
N LYS A 860 30.35 24.94 80.41
CA LYS A 860 31.15 23.79 80.88
C LYS A 860 32.31 24.24 81.76
N VAL A 861 32.98 25.34 81.43
CA VAL A 861 34.01 25.96 82.29
C VAL A 861 33.41 26.33 83.65
N GLU A 862 32.23 26.97 83.67
CA GLU A 862 31.52 27.32 84.91
C GLU A 862 31.17 26.07 85.75
N GLN A 863 30.72 24.98 85.11
CA GLN A 863 30.41 23.72 85.80
C GLN A 863 31.67 23.09 86.43
N LEU A 864 32.79 23.06 85.70
CA LEU A 864 34.05 22.55 86.22
C LEU A 864 34.56 23.41 87.39
N ALA A 865 34.50 24.73 87.24
CA ALA A 865 34.87 25.66 88.30
C ALA A 865 33.98 25.49 89.54
N SER A 866 32.68 25.28 89.36
CA SER A 866 31.76 25.01 90.47
C SER A 866 32.03 23.66 91.15
N ALA A 867 32.40 22.63 90.38
CA ALA A 867 32.74 21.32 90.94
C ALA A 867 34.03 21.41 91.78
N GLU A 868 35.06 22.07 91.26
CA GLU A 868 36.33 22.27 91.96
C GLU A 868 36.16 23.15 93.21
N TYR A 869 35.35 24.21 93.09
CA TYR A 869 34.99 25.03 94.24
C TYR A 869 34.31 24.22 95.35
N ASN A 870 33.41 23.30 95.00
CA ASN A 870 32.71 22.46 95.99
C ASN A 870 33.58 21.30 96.54
N ALA A 871 34.66 20.92 95.86
CA ALA A 871 35.55 19.82 96.25
C ALA A 871 36.67 20.24 97.24
N GLY A 872 36.64 21.49 97.72
CA GLY A 872 37.61 22.01 98.70
C GLY A 872 37.86 23.51 98.60
N GLY A 873 37.46 24.16 97.48
CA GLY A 873 37.55 25.61 97.33
C GLY A 873 36.66 26.38 98.32
N SER A 874 35.49 25.85 98.67
CA SER A 874 34.62 26.41 99.72
C SER A 874 35.28 26.34 101.09
N ASP A 875 36.05 25.28 101.37
CA ASP A 875 36.78 25.13 102.63
C ASP A 875 37.99 26.06 102.70
N GLN A 876 38.63 26.35 101.56
CA GLN A 876 39.65 27.40 101.48
C GLN A 876 39.05 28.79 101.76
N VAL A 877 37.90 29.10 101.16
CA VAL A 877 37.17 30.35 101.45
C VAL A 877 36.74 30.41 102.92
N LEU A 878 36.24 29.31 103.48
CA LEU A 878 35.86 29.22 104.89
C LEU A 878 37.07 29.31 105.82
N ASN A 879 38.22 28.75 105.47
CA ASN A 879 39.45 28.88 106.24
C ASN A 879 39.99 30.31 106.20
N ILE A 880 39.94 30.97 105.03
CA ILE A 880 40.24 32.40 104.89
C ILE A 880 39.31 33.23 105.77
N ILE A 881 38.00 32.94 105.75
CA ILE A 881 36.98 33.60 106.59
C ILE A 881 37.20 33.33 108.08
N ASN A 882 37.50 32.10 108.49
CA ASN A 882 37.68 31.70 109.88
C ASN A 882 39.02 32.17 110.47
N ALA A 883 40.04 32.37 109.64
CA ALA A 883 41.32 32.94 110.04
C ALA A 883 41.26 34.47 110.21
N MET A 884 40.24 35.13 109.67
CA MET A 884 40.00 36.55 109.90
C MET A 884 39.45 36.78 111.31
N ASN A 885 39.86 37.88 111.94
CA ASN A 885 39.20 38.31 113.18
C ASN A 885 37.82 38.91 112.87
N ASN A 886 36.97 39.02 113.90
CA ASN A 886 35.58 39.45 113.73
C ASN A 886 35.39 40.86 113.14
N ILE A 887 36.39 41.74 113.26
CA ILE A 887 36.34 43.11 112.70
C ILE A 887 36.66 43.04 111.21
N ASP A 888 37.79 42.41 110.85
CA ASP A 888 38.25 42.28 109.47
C ASP A 888 37.25 41.49 108.61
N LEU A 889 36.63 40.44 109.16
CA LEU A 889 35.60 39.67 108.45
C LEU A 889 34.37 40.53 108.12
N LYS A 890 33.93 41.38 109.06
CA LYS A 890 32.75 42.23 108.88
C LYS A 890 33.00 43.33 107.86
N ASP A 891 34.19 43.91 107.86
CA ASP A 891 34.60 44.94 106.90
C ASP A 891 34.81 44.35 105.49
N TRP A 892 35.49 43.21 105.39
CA TRP A 892 35.69 42.47 104.14
C TRP A 892 34.35 42.02 103.53
N LEU A 893 33.45 41.44 104.32
CA LEU A 893 32.12 41.04 103.84
C LEU A 893 31.29 42.25 103.40
N SER A 894 31.40 43.38 104.10
CA SER A 894 30.72 44.64 103.73
C SER A 894 31.27 45.24 102.43
N GLU A 895 32.57 45.16 102.19
CA GLU A 895 33.24 45.55 100.94
C GLU A 895 32.80 44.68 99.76
N ILE A 896 32.79 43.36 99.94
CA ILE A 896 32.41 42.43 98.86
C ILE A 896 30.93 42.55 98.55
N VAL A 897 30.04 42.64 99.54
CA VAL A 897 28.58 42.78 99.30
C VAL A 897 28.24 44.10 98.59
N LYS A 898 29.05 45.15 98.74
CA LYS A 898 28.90 46.41 97.98
C LYS A 898 29.34 46.26 96.51
N LYS A 899 30.29 45.37 96.22
CA LYS A 899 30.89 45.19 94.88
C LYS A 899 30.27 44.02 94.10
N ASP A 900 29.74 43.01 94.79
CA ASP A 900 29.06 41.84 94.23
C ASP A 900 27.58 41.84 94.63
N MET A 901 26.74 42.37 93.74
CA MET A 901 25.29 42.40 93.89
C MET A 901 24.69 40.99 94.05
N GLY A 902 25.25 39.98 93.39
CA GLY A 902 24.76 38.61 93.43
C GLY A 902 24.91 37.97 94.81
N LEU A 903 26.05 38.22 95.48
CA LEU A 903 26.26 37.81 96.87
C LEU A 903 25.32 38.56 97.82
N GLY A 904 25.14 39.87 97.62
CA GLY A 904 24.22 40.69 98.42
C GLY A 904 22.77 40.20 98.38
N VAL A 905 22.25 39.86 97.19
CA VAL A 905 20.89 39.31 97.03
C VAL A 905 20.75 37.96 97.75
N LYS A 906 21.76 37.08 97.69
CA LYS A 906 21.75 35.79 98.39
C LYS A 906 21.69 35.94 99.92
N ILE A 907 22.36 36.95 100.49
CA ILE A 907 22.32 37.24 101.93
C ILE A 907 20.94 37.76 102.35
N ILE A 908 20.34 38.69 101.58
CA ILE A 908 18.99 39.21 101.85
C ILE A 908 17.96 38.07 101.89
N LYS A 909 18.02 37.14 100.92
CA LYS A 909 17.06 36.04 100.77
C LYS A 909 17.14 35.01 101.91
N ASN A 910 18.31 34.82 102.52
CA ASN A 910 18.55 33.79 103.55
C ASN A 910 18.65 34.34 104.98
N LYS A 911 18.09 35.53 105.25
CA LYS A 911 18.10 36.17 106.58
C LYS A 911 17.53 35.23 107.66
N ARG A 912 18.37 34.68 108.54
CA ARG A 912 17.96 33.92 109.73
C ARG A 912 17.68 34.91 110.89
N LYS A 913 16.60 34.68 111.65
CA LYS A 913 16.21 35.50 112.82
C LYS A 913 17.11 35.24 114.01
#